data_AF-A0A8I1TPK0-F1
#
_entry.id   AF-A0A8I1TPK0-F1
#
_cell.length_a   1.000
_cell.length_b   1.000
_cell.length_c   1.000
_cell.angle_alpha   90.00
_cell.angle_beta   90.00
_cell.angle_gamma   90.00
#
_symmetry.space_group_name_H-M   'P 1'
#
loop_
_entity.id
_entity.type
_entity.pdbx_description
1 polymer ?
#
loop_
_entity_poly.entity_id
_entity_poly.type
_entity_poly.pdbx_seq_one_letter_code
_entity_poly.pdbx_strand_id
1 'polypeptide(L)'
;MSDLPQIGVEEEFHVVDLETRRAAPEVDALLGKLAGDEFAPELQRSLVETNTPPCRTLDELREHVQRLRGTLEKVAHPLGLGVVASGTVPLVELSGTDISAGARYERMQHEYQMLVREQHICGAQVHVDVPDRDTAVQVVRRVAPHLPVLLAISASSPYWRGEDTGYASYRSMVWSRWPTAGPPGDVETADDYDRMVEDLIASGTISDPGMVYFDIRPSAHLPTVELRVCDACPDVDDVVLIAGLFRALVARASEEARAGLPLPAARHELLRSANWRAARSGLEGDLVELVGPALVSPALLVGQLVDSLRGHLEAAGDWEQVLELSRQTLARGSAAARQRRAFGSRGELVDVVDGLVETTQGRTPTGVAVPVAPPPPALLGGYRPSAFDEAVSERGQVLPHYGFMFRVLDRLGPRGMTAAESALRTEQRARGVTFRVGDEPDRLFPLDLVPRIVTAEDWSVLSAGLAQRVRALERFVRDVYGPREIVADGVVPARVVDGAPGRSRTGALMPADAVRISVAGIDLVRDRADRWFVLEDNLRVPSGIGFSIISRRLVRSVLPDLEPPAGVVGVDDVPRMLKAALLSAVADPVAAGADEVALLSSGPVDPAWFEHTLLADRMGVPVVTPRDLQVTREGVFAVGPGGRRRLSALYRRLDEQDLLDATGADERPIGRALLRAAASGTVRLCNAPGNGVADDKLVYAYVPAMIDYYLGETPLLDNVPTYSCADPRQRAEVLDRLGELVVKPVDGYGGQGIVIGPDATRAELADAAAAIRARPDGWVAQELVQLSTHPTFTGSALQPRAVDLRVFAFQSRVGDRTRVDVAPAALSRVAPAGSLVVNSSRGGGAKDTWVLR
;
A
#
# COMPACT_ATOMS: atom_id res chain seq x y z
N MET A 1 40.36 -11.86 -0.53
CA MET A 1 39.55 -10.70 -0.11
C MET A 1 40.07 -9.54 -0.95
N SER A 2 39.33 -9.11 -1.96
CA SER A 2 39.70 -7.88 -2.67
C SER A 2 39.53 -6.71 -1.72
N ASP A 3 40.47 -5.77 -1.71
CA ASP A 3 40.31 -4.52 -0.97
C ASP A 3 38.99 -3.86 -1.40
N LEU A 4 38.19 -3.46 -0.42
CA LEU A 4 36.93 -2.75 -0.67
C LEU A 4 37.25 -1.36 -1.25
N PRO A 5 36.43 -0.87 -2.20
CA PRO A 5 36.61 0.47 -2.75
C PRO A 5 36.58 1.56 -1.66
N GLN A 6 37.59 2.42 -1.65
CA GLN A 6 37.63 3.62 -0.81
C GLN A 6 36.68 4.70 -1.35
N ILE A 7 36.17 5.52 -0.44
CA ILE A 7 35.22 6.60 -0.75
C ILE A 7 35.75 7.95 -0.28
N GLY A 8 35.59 8.98 -1.09
CA GLY A 8 35.84 10.37 -0.73
C GLY A 8 34.62 11.22 -1.05
N VAL A 9 34.39 12.28 -0.29
CA VAL A 9 33.31 13.24 -0.55
C VAL A 9 33.89 14.64 -0.61
N GLU A 10 33.47 15.37 -1.65
CA GLU A 10 33.66 16.81 -1.79
C GLU A 10 32.29 17.45 -1.52
N GLU A 11 32.23 18.43 -0.61
CA GLU A 11 31.00 19.17 -0.30
C GLU A 11 31.19 20.66 -0.54
N GLU A 12 30.28 21.25 -1.31
CA GLU A 12 30.21 22.69 -1.51
C GLU A 12 29.17 23.30 -0.55
N PHE A 13 29.48 24.46 0.02
CA PHE A 13 28.62 25.18 0.96
C PHE A 13 28.43 26.63 0.55
N HIS A 14 27.21 27.14 0.75
CA HIS A 14 26.93 28.56 0.72
C HIS A 14 27.37 29.23 2.04
N VAL A 15 28.08 30.35 1.94
CA VAL A 15 28.37 31.27 3.05
C VAL A 15 27.25 32.31 3.09
N VAL A 16 26.61 32.45 4.26
CA VAL A 16 25.51 33.39 4.48
C VAL A 16 25.81 34.33 5.64
N ASP A 17 25.29 35.55 5.58
CA ASP A 17 25.32 36.49 6.69
C ASP A 17 24.22 36.15 7.71
N LEU A 18 24.57 35.99 8.99
CA LEU A 18 23.61 35.54 10.02
C LEU A 18 22.61 36.62 10.43
N GLU A 19 22.82 37.88 10.10
CA GLU A 19 21.86 38.95 10.38
C GLU A 19 20.79 38.99 9.29
N THR A 20 21.21 39.05 8.03
CA THR A 20 20.38 39.26 6.85
C THR A 20 19.90 37.98 6.18
N ARG A 21 20.53 36.83 6.49
CA ARG A 21 20.31 35.50 5.88
C ARG A 21 20.61 35.43 4.38
N ARG A 22 21.27 36.46 3.85
CA ARG A 22 21.66 36.52 2.43
C ARG A 22 23.00 35.83 2.20
N ALA A 23 23.20 35.30 1.00
CA ALA A 23 24.51 34.86 0.56
C ALA A 23 25.54 36.01 0.71
N ALA A 24 26.68 35.72 1.33
CA ALA A 24 27.70 36.70 1.69
C ALA A 24 29.01 36.41 0.93
N PRO A 25 29.52 37.36 0.12
CA PRO A 25 30.75 37.18 -0.68
C PRO A 25 32.03 37.36 0.16
N GLU A 26 32.09 36.67 1.31
CA GLU A 26 33.12 36.82 2.36
C GLU A 26 34.00 35.57 2.53
N VAL A 27 34.05 34.68 1.52
CA VAL A 27 34.80 33.41 1.62
C VAL A 27 36.30 33.62 1.87
N ASP A 28 36.89 34.69 1.33
CA ASP A 28 38.31 35.00 1.54
C ASP A 28 38.64 35.22 3.02
N ALA A 29 37.74 35.88 3.77
CA ALA A 29 37.88 36.12 5.20
C ALA A 29 37.74 34.83 6.03
N LEU A 30 36.88 33.92 5.56
CA LEU A 30 36.70 32.58 6.15
C LEU A 30 37.94 31.70 5.91
N LEU A 31 38.38 31.58 4.66
CA LEU A 31 39.54 30.76 4.26
C LEU A 31 40.84 31.26 4.89
N GLY A 32 41.02 32.58 5.05
CA GLY A 32 42.19 33.14 5.72
C GLY A 32 42.36 32.72 7.20
N LYS A 33 41.34 32.10 7.80
CA LYS A 33 41.36 31.55 9.16
C LYS A 33 41.36 30.01 9.21
N LEU A 34 41.18 29.35 8.07
CA LEU A 34 41.25 27.90 7.93
C LEU A 34 42.69 27.49 7.59
N ALA A 35 43.10 26.31 8.03
CA ALA A 35 44.45 25.79 7.79
C ALA A 35 44.37 24.43 7.10
N GLY A 36 45.29 24.18 6.18
CA GLY A 36 45.37 22.94 5.40
C GLY A 36 44.66 23.01 4.05
N ASP A 37 44.86 21.97 3.26
CA ASP A 37 44.35 21.87 1.87
C ASP A 37 42.94 21.25 1.82
N GLU A 38 42.29 21.05 2.96
CA GLU A 38 40.94 20.48 3.08
C GLU A 38 39.83 21.47 2.70
N PHE A 39 40.15 22.76 2.58
CA PHE A 39 39.20 23.85 2.31
C PHE A 39 39.67 24.66 1.10
N ALA A 40 38.80 24.82 0.11
CA ALA A 40 39.11 25.54 -1.12
C ALA A 40 38.05 26.61 -1.46
N PRO A 41 38.43 27.72 -2.10
CA PRO A 41 37.46 28.65 -2.68
C PRO A 41 36.80 28.04 -3.91
N GLU A 42 35.53 28.37 -4.14
CA GLU A 42 34.82 28.02 -5.37
C GLU A 42 34.57 29.23 -6.28
N LEU A 43 33.93 29.02 -7.43
CA LEU A 43 33.70 30.03 -8.48
C LEU A 43 33.13 31.36 -7.94
N GLN A 44 32.19 31.31 -6.99
CA GLN A 44 31.62 32.49 -6.36
C GLN A 44 32.28 32.72 -4.99
N ARG A 45 32.52 33.99 -4.64
CA ARG A 45 33.11 34.39 -3.34
C ARG A 45 32.24 34.14 -2.12
N SER A 46 31.08 33.51 -2.32
CA SER A 46 30.15 33.08 -1.27
C SER A 46 30.05 31.55 -1.19
N LEU A 47 30.96 30.81 -1.83
CA LEU A 47 31.00 29.36 -1.84
C LEU A 47 32.33 28.85 -1.32
N VAL A 48 32.29 27.84 -0.46
CA VAL A 48 33.47 27.13 0.05
C VAL A 48 33.30 25.64 -0.18
N GLU A 49 34.37 24.97 -0.60
CA GLU A 49 34.42 23.52 -0.77
C GLU A 49 35.20 22.87 0.38
N THR A 50 34.79 21.68 0.79
CA THR A 50 35.55 20.81 1.70
C THR A 50 35.78 19.44 1.09
N ASN A 51 36.95 18.86 1.36
CA ASN A 51 37.34 17.56 0.83
C ASN A 51 37.67 16.57 1.96
N THR A 52 37.00 15.42 2.00
CA THR A 52 37.37 14.34 2.94
C THR A 52 38.61 13.60 2.44
N PRO A 53 39.42 13.00 3.33
CA PRO A 53 40.39 12.00 2.91
C PRO A 53 39.66 10.74 2.36
N PRO A 54 40.37 9.85 1.64
CA PRO A 54 39.83 8.54 1.26
C PRO A 54 39.50 7.69 2.49
N CYS A 55 38.23 7.36 2.65
CA CYS A 55 37.68 6.59 3.77
C CYS A 55 37.44 5.13 3.36
N ARG A 56 37.59 4.19 4.30
CA ARG A 56 37.29 2.76 4.10
C ARG A 56 35.89 2.38 4.56
N THR A 57 35.33 3.12 5.52
CA THR A 57 34.00 2.84 6.09
C THR A 57 33.11 4.06 6.02
N LEU A 58 31.79 3.84 6.04
CA LEU A 58 30.80 4.93 6.07
C LEU A 58 30.82 5.69 7.40
N ASP A 59 31.19 5.03 8.51
CA ASP A 59 31.36 5.69 9.81
C ASP A 59 32.56 6.65 9.81
N GLU A 60 33.70 6.23 9.25
CA GLU A 60 34.86 7.09 9.06
C GLU A 60 34.52 8.30 8.17
N LEU A 61 33.80 8.06 7.07
CA LEU A 61 33.33 9.15 6.19
C LEU A 61 32.44 10.14 6.95
N ARG A 62 31.47 9.64 7.70
CA ARG A 62 30.56 10.44 8.53
C ARG A 62 31.32 11.31 9.53
N GLU A 63 32.30 10.74 10.22
CA GLU A 63 33.13 11.47 11.19
C GLU A 63 33.91 12.60 10.51
N HIS A 64 34.51 12.34 9.34
CA HIS A 64 35.22 13.36 8.57
C HIS A 64 34.31 14.49 8.09
N VAL A 65 33.14 14.16 7.54
CA VAL A 65 32.13 15.14 7.10
C VAL A 65 31.70 16.03 8.28
N GLN A 66 31.35 15.43 9.42
CA GLN A 66 30.96 16.18 10.62
C GLN A 66 32.07 17.08 11.15
N ARG A 67 33.33 16.59 11.15
CA ARG A 67 34.49 17.38 11.57
C ARG A 67 34.72 18.59 10.64
N LEU A 68 34.64 18.40 9.33
CA LEU A 68 34.85 19.47 8.35
C LEU A 68 33.77 20.56 8.49
N ARG A 69 32.49 20.17 8.53
CA ARG A 69 31.37 21.08 8.77
C ARG A 69 31.48 21.82 10.11
N GLY A 70 31.83 21.11 11.18
CA GLY A 70 32.04 21.70 12.50
C GLY A 70 33.25 22.64 12.56
N THR A 71 34.26 22.45 11.71
CA THR A 71 35.40 23.37 11.58
C THR A 71 34.98 24.64 10.85
N LEU A 72 34.25 24.52 9.74
CA LEU A 72 33.66 25.67 9.04
C LEU A 72 32.78 26.51 9.97
N GLU A 73 31.88 25.88 10.72
CA GLU A 73 31.00 26.57 11.68
C GLU A 73 31.80 27.38 12.71
N LYS A 74 32.79 26.75 13.37
CA LYS A 74 33.60 27.37 14.42
C LYS A 74 34.33 28.63 13.93
N VAL A 75 34.73 28.65 12.66
CA VAL A 75 35.44 29.79 12.06
C VAL A 75 34.47 30.84 11.51
N ALA A 76 33.35 30.42 10.92
CA ALA A 76 32.36 31.33 10.34
C ALA A 76 31.58 32.11 11.41
N HIS A 77 31.16 31.46 12.50
CA HIS A 77 30.27 32.08 13.48
C HIS A 77 30.85 33.37 14.13
N PRO A 78 32.13 33.43 14.56
CA PRO A 78 32.73 34.68 15.07
C PRO A 78 32.82 35.82 14.05
N LEU A 79 32.70 35.52 12.75
CA LEU A 79 32.67 36.51 11.67
C LEU A 79 31.25 37.03 11.39
N GLY A 80 30.23 36.56 12.12
CA GLY A 80 28.83 36.83 11.79
C GLY A 80 28.30 36.03 10.61
N LEU A 81 29.02 34.98 10.20
CA LEU A 81 28.70 34.16 9.03
C LEU A 81 28.17 32.78 9.43
N GLY A 82 27.30 32.23 8.60
CA GLY A 82 26.81 30.85 8.64
C GLY A 82 27.22 30.09 7.39
N VAL A 83 27.22 28.75 7.48
CA VAL A 83 27.46 27.85 6.34
C VAL A 83 26.24 26.96 6.12
N VAL A 84 25.87 26.79 4.85
CA VAL A 84 24.66 26.08 4.41
C VAL A 84 25.02 25.06 3.34
N ALA A 85 24.78 23.78 3.61
CA ALA A 85 24.79 22.72 2.61
C ALA A 85 23.40 22.61 1.97
N SER A 86 23.24 23.12 0.76
CA SER A 86 21.98 23.11 0.01
C SER A 86 22.27 23.36 -1.46
N GLY A 87 21.53 22.75 -2.39
CA GLY A 87 21.78 22.93 -3.82
C GLY A 87 21.71 24.39 -4.29
N THR A 88 20.86 25.17 -3.62
CA THR A 88 20.74 26.63 -3.73
C THR A 88 20.44 27.20 -2.36
N VAL A 89 20.74 28.48 -2.16
CA VAL A 89 20.27 29.26 -1.01
C VAL A 89 19.10 30.18 -1.42
N PRO A 90 18.02 30.30 -0.63
CA PRO A 90 16.84 31.07 -1.02
C PRO A 90 17.10 32.56 -1.27
N LEU A 91 17.95 33.18 -0.46
CA LEU A 91 18.21 34.63 -0.46
C LEU A 91 19.58 34.93 -1.06
N VAL A 92 19.61 35.10 -2.38
CA VAL A 92 20.83 35.40 -3.16
C VAL A 92 20.61 36.58 -4.10
N GLU A 93 21.62 37.43 -4.23
CA GLU A 93 21.66 38.51 -5.23
C GLU A 93 22.74 38.19 -6.28
N LEU A 94 22.31 37.98 -7.52
CA LEU A 94 23.20 37.61 -8.62
C LEU A 94 23.69 38.88 -9.33
N SER A 95 24.64 39.57 -8.71
CA SER A 95 25.29 40.77 -9.26
C SER A 95 26.20 40.44 -10.47
N GLY A 96 26.78 39.24 -10.46
CA GLY A 96 27.83 38.81 -11.40
C GLY A 96 29.19 39.45 -11.16
N THR A 97 29.36 40.21 -10.07
CA THR A 97 30.61 40.89 -9.68
C THR A 97 31.40 40.12 -8.61
N ASP A 98 30.81 39.08 -8.02
CA ASP A 98 31.33 38.37 -6.84
C ASP A 98 32.02 37.04 -7.19
N ILE A 99 32.72 37.01 -8.33
CA ILE A 99 33.47 35.84 -8.80
C ILE A 99 34.86 35.81 -8.14
N SER A 100 35.30 34.63 -7.73
CA SER A 100 36.60 34.42 -7.10
C SER A 100 37.75 34.74 -8.05
N ALA A 101 38.82 35.33 -7.50
CA ALA A 101 39.98 35.75 -8.29
C ALA A 101 40.73 34.53 -8.86
N GLY A 102 41.11 34.59 -10.14
CA GLY A 102 41.91 33.54 -10.78
C GLY A 102 41.73 33.50 -12.29
N ALA A 103 42.83 33.25 -13.01
CA ALA A 103 42.85 33.25 -14.48
C ALA A 103 41.89 32.23 -15.12
N ARG A 104 41.51 31.17 -14.40
CA ARG A 104 40.48 30.21 -14.85
C ARG A 104 39.08 30.82 -14.79
N TYR A 105 38.69 31.38 -13.65
CA TYR A 105 37.36 31.94 -13.42
C TYR A 105 37.10 33.21 -14.24
N GLU A 106 38.11 34.07 -14.41
CA GLU A 106 38.03 35.26 -15.27
C GLU A 106 37.79 34.88 -16.75
N ARG A 107 38.46 33.84 -17.24
CA ARG A 107 38.21 33.31 -18.59
C ARG A 107 36.81 32.73 -18.71
N MET A 108 36.37 31.94 -17.72
CA MET A 108 35.01 31.39 -17.74
C MET A 108 33.95 32.51 -17.76
N GLN A 109 34.14 33.59 -17.00
CA GLN A 109 33.25 34.75 -17.02
C GLN A 109 33.17 35.39 -18.41
N HIS A 110 34.30 35.52 -19.10
CA HIS A 110 34.36 36.06 -20.45
C HIS A 110 33.74 35.12 -21.50
N GLU A 111 33.93 33.81 -21.38
CA GLU A 111 33.48 32.83 -22.38
C GLU A 111 32.01 32.44 -22.22
N TYR A 112 31.53 32.21 -20.99
CA TYR A 112 30.20 31.60 -20.74
C TYR A 112 29.16 32.59 -20.17
N GLN A 113 29.56 33.83 -19.88
CA GLN A 113 28.69 34.97 -19.63
C GLN A 113 27.59 34.70 -18.58
N MET A 114 26.31 34.65 -18.98
CA MET A 114 25.18 34.48 -18.06
C MET A 114 25.23 33.17 -17.27
N LEU A 115 25.77 32.10 -17.85
CA LEU A 115 25.88 30.83 -17.15
C LEU A 115 26.73 30.96 -15.90
N VAL A 116 27.85 31.69 -15.98
CA VAL A 116 28.73 31.95 -14.83
C VAL A 116 28.08 32.88 -13.81
N ARG A 117 27.33 33.89 -14.23
CA ARG A 117 26.67 34.82 -13.29
C ARG A 117 25.53 34.16 -12.51
N GLU A 118 24.89 33.15 -13.10
CA GLU A 118 23.82 32.38 -12.46
C GLU A 118 24.32 31.10 -11.78
N GLN A 119 25.61 30.80 -11.87
CA GLN A 119 26.25 29.64 -11.25
C GLN A 119 26.49 29.92 -9.75
N HIS A 120 25.40 29.92 -8.99
CA HIS A 120 25.38 30.02 -7.52
C HIS A 120 24.68 28.79 -6.93
N ILE A 121 25.32 27.63 -7.12
CA ILE A 121 24.79 26.33 -6.74
C ILE A 121 25.85 25.52 -6.01
N CYS A 122 25.44 24.63 -5.11
CA CYS A 122 26.35 23.75 -4.38
C CYS A 122 26.03 22.26 -4.60
N GLY A 123 27.03 21.48 -4.96
CA GLY A 123 26.95 20.03 -5.07
C GLY A 123 27.50 19.27 -3.85
N ALA A 124 27.18 17.99 -3.80
CA ALA A 124 27.98 17.01 -3.06
C ALA A 124 28.50 15.99 -4.07
N GLN A 125 29.83 15.92 -4.22
CA GLN A 125 30.49 14.97 -5.09
C GLN A 125 30.95 13.74 -4.30
N VAL A 126 30.81 12.56 -4.88
CA VAL A 126 31.30 11.32 -4.27
C VAL A 126 32.28 10.64 -5.21
N HIS A 127 33.48 10.36 -4.71
CA HIS A 127 34.53 9.62 -5.38
C HIS A 127 34.59 8.18 -4.87
N VAL A 128 34.68 7.21 -5.79
CA VAL A 128 34.93 5.81 -5.47
C VAL A 128 36.08 5.33 -6.34
N ASP A 129 37.09 4.71 -5.75
CA ASP A 129 38.24 4.17 -6.47
C ASP A 129 37.87 3.01 -7.42
N VAL A 130 38.63 2.94 -8.51
CA VAL A 130 38.50 1.92 -9.55
C VAL A 130 39.89 1.48 -10.00
N PRO A 131 40.05 0.22 -10.44
CA PRO A 131 41.38 -0.35 -10.71
C PRO A 131 42.13 0.31 -11.87
N ASP A 132 41.41 0.80 -12.87
CA ASP A 132 41.98 1.39 -14.09
C ASP A 132 40.95 2.29 -14.81
N ARG A 133 41.43 3.06 -15.80
CA ARG A 133 40.63 4.05 -16.52
C ARG A 133 39.56 3.41 -17.42
N ASP A 134 39.82 2.25 -18.01
CA ASP A 134 38.84 1.54 -18.83
C ASP A 134 37.65 1.08 -17.98
N THR A 135 37.95 0.55 -16.79
CA THR A 135 36.93 0.21 -15.79
C THR A 135 36.13 1.46 -15.38
N ALA A 136 36.78 2.61 -15.18
CA ALA A 136 36.11 3.86 -14.85
C ALA A 136 35.06 4.26 -15.92
N VAL A 137 35.43 4.21 -17.20
CA VAL A 137 34.53 4.51 -18.33
C VAL A 137 33.35 3.53 -18.39
N GLN A 138 33.62 2.25 -18.16
CA GLN A 138 32.62 1.21 -18.13
C GLN A 138 31.65 1.30 -16.95
N VAL A 139 32.11 1.72 -15.78
CA VAL A 139 31.29 1.93 -14.57
C VAL A 139 30.31 3.08 -14.77
N VAL A 140 30.78 4.20 -15.34
CA VAL A 140 29.98 5.41 -15.61
C VAL A 140 28.66 5.07 -16.33
N ARG A 141 28.72 4.27 -17.40
CA ARG A 141 27.52 3.87 -18.17
C ARG A 141 26.62 2.89 -17.41
N ARG A 142 27.18 2.01 -16.60
CA ARG A 142 26.42 1.03 -15.79
C ARG A 142 25.70 1.67 -14.61
N VAL A 143 26.25 2.74 -14.06
CA VAL A 143 25.66 3.46 -12.92
C VAL A 143 24.66 4.53 -13.37
N ALA A 144 24.80 5.08 -14.59
CA ALA A 144 23.93 6.14 -15.12
C ALA A 144 22.41 5.92 -14.92
N PRO A 145 21.84 4.70 -15.08
CA PRO A 145 20.41 4.46 -14.84
C PRO A 145 19.94 4.68 -13.39
N HIS A 146 20.86 4.70 -12.42
CA HIS A 146 20.55 4.83 -11.00
C HIS A 146 20.69 6.27 -10.48
N LEU A 147 21.26 7.18 -11.27
CA LEU A 147 21.44 8.59 -10.90
C LEU A 147 20.15 9.33 -10.54
N PRO A 148 18.99 9.10 -11.22
CA PRO A 148 17.75 9.76 -10.84
C PRO A 148 17.34 9.51 -9.39
N VAL A 149 17.63 8.33 -8.84
CA VAL A 149 17.30 7.98 -7.46
C VAL A 149 18.21 8.75 -6.48
N LEU A 150 19.51 8.82 -6.76
CA LEU A 150 20.48 9.57 -5.95
C LEU A 150 20.19 11.09 -5.97
N LEU A 151 19.81 11.61 -7.14
CA LEU A 151 19.36 13.00 -7.28
C LEU A 151 18.08 13.26 -6.47
N ALA A 152 17.10 12.34 -6.50
CA ALA A 152 15.87 12.50 -5.73
C ALA A 152 16.14 12.52 -4.21
N ILE A 153 17.06 11.69 -3.72
CA ILE A 153 17.50 11.66 -2.32
C ILE A 153 18.17 12.98 -1.93
N SER A 154 19.11 13.48 -2.73
CA SER A 154 19.88 14.70 -2.43
C SER A 154 19.08 16.00 -2.59
N ALA A 155 17.95 15.98 -3.31
CA ALA A 155 17.21 17.18 -3.71
C ALA A 155 16.97 18.16 -2.55
N SER A 156 17.61 19.33 -2.64
CA SER A 156 17.66 20.31 -1.57
C SER A 156 17.56 21.76 -2.07
N SER A 157 17.13 21.99 -3.31
CA SER A 157 17.14 23.34 -3.90
C SER A 157 15.79 23.78 -4.47
N PRO A 158 14.72 23.88 -3.65
CA PRO A 158 13.40 24.30 -4.12
C PRO A 158 13.29 25.80 -4.41
N TYR A 159 14.10 26.64 -3.74
CA TYR A 159 14.03 28.09 -3.85
C TYR A 159 15.16 28.65 -4.71
N TRP A 160 14.85 29.67 -5.52
CA TRP A 160 15.83 30.40 -6.30
C TRP A 160 15.44 31.88 -6.35
N ARG A 161 16.35 32.76 -5.94
CA ARG A 161 16.16 34.23 -5.95
C ARG A 161 14.87 34.68 -5.24
N GLY A 162 14.57 34.08 -4.10
CA GLY A 162 13.40 34.41 -3.30
C GLY A 162 12.09 33.75 -3.74
N GLU A 163 12.10 32.91 -4.77
CA GLU A 163 10.88 32.28 -5.30
C GLU A 163 10.93 30.76 -5.16
N ASP A 164 9.79 30.13 -4.85
CA ASP A 164 9.64 28.68 -4.99
C ASP A 164 9.60 28.34 -6.49
N THR A 165 10.60 27.60 -6.95
CA THR A 165 10.78 27.26 -8.36
C THR A 165 9.79 26.19 -8.85
N GLY A 166 9.14 25.51 -7.91
CA GLY A 166 8.39 24.29 -8.15
C GLY A 166 9.27 23.05 -8.35
N TYR A 167 10.60 23.14 -8.38
CA TYR A 167 11.49 21.97 -8.45
C TYR A 167 11.91 21.51 -7.06
N ALA A 168 12.36 20.26 -6.92
CA ALA A 168 12.99 19.78 -5.69
C ALA A 168 14.51 20.01 -5.74
N SER A 169 15.13 19.81 -6.90
CA SER A 169 16.48 20.29 -7.22
C SER A 169 16.42 21.32 -8.36
N TYR A 170 16.53 22.60 -8.03
CA TYR A 170 16.71 23.66 -9.02
C TYR A 170 18.19 23.80 -9.44
N ARG A 171 19.13 23.33 -8.61
CA ARG A 171 20.54 23.19 -8.98
C ARG A 171 20.70 22.43 -10.29
N SER A 172 20.01 21.30 -10.45
CA SER A 172 20.07 20.54 -11.71
C SER A 172 19.62 21.38 -12.92
N MET A 173 18.64 22.28 -12.74
CA MET A 173 18.16 23.15 -13.82
C MET A 173 19.21 24.19 -14.20
N VAL A 174 19.87 24.81 -13.21
CA VAL A 174 20.99 25.74 -13.44
C VAL A 174 22.14 25.02 -14.15
N TRP A 175 22.53 23.84 -13.64
CA TRP A 175 23.66 23.05 -14.12
C TRP A 175 23.47 22.50 -15.54
N SER A 176 22.25 22.04 -15.88
CA SER A 176 21.94 21.42 -17.18
C SER A 176 22.14 22.30 -18.41
N ARG A 177 22.43 23.60 -18.22
CA ARG A 177 22.65 24.58 -19.29
C ARG A 177 24.11 24.66 -19.74
N TRP A 178 25.03 24.06 -19.00
CA TRP A 178 26.43 24.00 -19.38
C TRP A 178 26.65 23.03 -20.56
N PRO A 179 27.64 23.28 -21.44
CA PRO A 179 27.73 22.59 -22.74
C PRO A 179 27.84 21.06 -22.66
N THR A 180 28.50 20.55 -21.61
CA THR A 180 28.77 19.12 -21.41
C THR A 180 27.95 18.52 -20.26
N ALA A 181 26.99 19.25 -19.69
CA ALA A 181 26.21 18.78 -18.55
C ALA A 181 25.13 17.77 -18.97
N GLY A 182 24.91 16.77 -18.12
CA GLY A 182 23.91 15.72 -18.30
C GLY A 182 24.49 14.31 -18.32
N PRO A 183 23.71 13.31 -18.77
CA PRO A 183 24.15 11.93 -18.78
C PRO A 183 25.41 11.73 -19.64
N PRO A 184 26.30 10.80 -19.27
CA PRO A 184 27.51 10.52 -20.04
C PRO A 184 27.19 10.06 -21.46
N GLY A 185 28.10 10.33 -22.41
CA GLY A 185 28.01 9.88 -23.79
C GLY A 185 28.32 8.38 -23.99
N ASP A 186 28.17 7.90 -25.22
CA ASP A 186 28.45 6.50 -25.60
C ASP A 186 29.95 6.28 -25.87
N VAL A 187 30.75 6.31 -24.81
CA VAL A 187 32.19 5.99 -24.82
C VAL A 187 32.45 4.67 -24.08
N GLU A 188 33.32 3.82 -24.61
CA GLU A 188 33.51 2.45 -24.12
C GLU A 188 34.90 2.17 -23.55
N THR A 189 35.91 2.89 -24.03
CA THR A 189 37.30 2.77 -23.57
C THR A 189 37.83 4.10 -23.07
N ALA A 190 38.90 4.06 -22.28
CA ALA A 190 39.63 5.24 -21.85
C ALA A 190 40.14 6.06 -23.05
N ASP A 191 40.61 5.39 -24.10
CA ASP A 191 41.06 6.04 -25.34
C ASP A 191 39.90 6.74 -26.07
N ASP A 192 38.70 6.17 -26.09
CA ASP A 192 37.51 6.83 -26.67
C ASP A 192 37.12 8.06 -25.87
N TYR A 193 37.17 7.94 -24.53
CA TYR A 193 36.90 9.05 -23.62
C TYR A 193 37.89 10.20 -23.82
N ASP A 194 39.18 9.90 -23.93
CA ASP A 194 40.24 10.89 -24.14
C ASP A 194 40.08 11.61 -25.48
N ARG A 195 39.79 10.88 -26.57
CA ARG A 195 39.51 11.50 -27.88
C ARG A 195 38.29 12.40 -27.84
N MET A 196 37.21 11.99 -27.16
CA MET A 196 36.03 12.84 -26.98
C MET A 196 36.38 14.13 -26.22
N VAL A 197 37.20 14.06 -25.17
CA VAL A 197 37.66 15.25 -24.42
C VAL A 197 38.53 16.14 -25.30
N GLU A 198 39.46 15.57 -26.06
CA GLU A 198 40.30 16.29 -27.01
C GLU A 198 39.47 17.00 -28.09
N ASP A 199 38.47 16.34 -28.66
CA ASP A 199 37.56 16.92 -29.65
C ASP A 199 36.74 18.09 -29.06
N LEU A 200 36.26 17.95 -27.82
CA LEU A 200 35.53 19.01 -27.12
C LEU A 200 36.42 20.24 -26.87
N ILE A 201 37.69 20.03 -26.47
CA ILE A 201 38.66 21.12 -26.30
C ILE A 201 39.01 21.75 -27.64
N ALA A 202 39.28 20.93 -28.67
CA ALA A 202 39.64 21.40 -30.00
C ALA A 202 38.52 22.22 -30.66
N SER A 203 37.25 21.93 -30.34
CA SER A 203 36.10 22.71 -30.79
C SER A 203 35.99 24.10 -30.15
N GLY A 204 36.73 24.36 -29.06
CA GLY A 204 36.61 25.58 -28.25
C GLY A 204 35.33 25.65 -27.40
N THR A 205 34.56 24.56 -27.33
CA THR A 205 33.33 24.48 -26.51
C THR A 205 33.65 24.37 -25.01
N ILE A 206 34.78 23.73 -24.68
CA ILE A 206 35.34 23.69 -23.34
C ILE A 206 36.83 24.03 -23.38
N SER A 207 37.37 24.53 -22.27
CA SER A 207 38.73 25.09 -22.23
C SER A 207 39.76 24.13 -21.60
N ASP A 208 39.32 23.15 -20.81
CA ASP A 208 40.16 22.12 -20.17
C ASP A 208 39.34 20.85 -19.83
N PRO A 209 39.98 19.70 -19.55
CA PRO A 209 39.28 18.45 -19.19
C PRO A 209 38.37 18.55 -17.94
N GLY A 210 38.65 19.48 -17.03
CA GLY A 210 37.83 19.71 -15.83
C GLY A 210 36.45 20.28 -16.14
N MET A 211 36.24 20.80 -17.36
CA MET A 211 34.96 21.30 -17.86
C MET A 211 34.07 20.21 -18.49
N VAL A 212 34.40 18.94 -18.31
CA VAL A 212 33.49 17.82 -18.62
C VAL A 212 32.49 17.66 -17.46
N TYR A 213 31.26 18.13 -17.64
CA TYR A 213 30.27 18.28 -16.57
C TYR A 213 29.22 17.17 -16.51
N PHE A 214 29.57 15.96 -16.97
CA PHE A 214 28.65 14.82 -16.89
C PHE A 214 28.17 14.57 -15.47
N ASP A 215 26.95 14.06 -15.35
CA ASP A 215 26.28 13.74 -14.07
C ASP A 215 27.09 12.69 -13.25
N ILE A 216 27.89 11.88 -13.95
CA ILE A 216 28.91 10.97 -13.43
C ILE A 216 30.06 10.88 -14.44
N ARG A 217 31.32 10.86 -13.99
CA ARG A 217 32.50 10.82 -14.89
C ARG A 217 33.68 10.06 -14.29
N PRO A 218 34.64 9.57 -15.10
CA PRO A 218 35.99 9.26 -14.61
C PRO A 218 36.64 10.55 -14.10
N SER A 219 37.30 10.50 -12.94
CA SER A 219 38.03 11.67 -12.45
C SER A 219 39.24 11.97 -13.35
N ALA A 220 39.50 13.26 -13.57
CA ALA A 220 40.64 13.73 -14.38
C ALA A 220 41.99 13.64 -13.65
N HIS A 221 41.98 13.45 -12.32
CA HIS A 221 43.18 13.58 -11.49
C HIS A 221 43.29 12.50 -10.40
N LEU A 222 42.24 11.69 -10.19
CA LEU A 222 42.24 10.54 -9.28
C LEU A 222 41.83 9.25 -10.02
N PRO A 223 42.31 8.07 -9.58
CA PRO A 223 41.87 6.79 -10.12
C PRO A 223 40.48 6.41 -9.58
N THR A 224 39.50 7.27 -9.79
CA THR A 224 38.14 7.17 -9.22
C THR A 224 37.08 7.44 -10.27
N VAL A 225 35.87 6.95 -10.03
CA VAL A 225 34.64 7.47 -10.65
C VAL A 225 34.00 8.49 -9.70
N GLU A 226 33.57 9.60 -10.28
CA GLU A 226 33.08 10.79 -9.58
C GLU A 226 31.59 11.02 -9.89
N LEU A 227 30.75 10.99 -8.85
CA LEU A 227 29.33 11.33 -8.89
C LEU A 227 29.16 12.84 -8.73
N ARG A 228 28.49 13.52 -9.68
CA ARG A 228 28.30 15.00 -9.63
C ARG A 228 26.85 15.46 -9.70
N VAL A 229 25.92 14.51 -9.89
CA VAL A 229 24.48 14.80 -10.04
C VAL A 229 23.85 15.41 -8.80
N CYS A 230 24.35 15.07 -7.60
CA CYS A 230 23.68 15.37 -6.33
C CYS A 230 23.77 16.84 -5.93
N ASP A 231 22.70 17.35 -5.33
CA ASP A 231 22.75 18.61 -4.60
C ASP A 231 23.59 18.45 -3.31
N ALA A 232 24.14 19.56 -2.81
CA ALA A 232 24.65 19.61 -1.45
C ALA A 232 23.52 19.25 -0.46
N CYS A 233 23.80 18.35 0.48
CA CYS A 233 22.78 17.78 1.36
C CYS A 233 22.85 18.44 2.75
N PRO A 234 21.77 19.09 3.25
CA PRO A 234 21.81 19.68 4.59
C PRO A 234 22.10 18.65 5.68
N ASP A 235 21.54 17.44 5.55
CA ASP A 235 21.69 16.35 6.50
C ASP A 235 22.89 15.47 6.13
N VAL A 236 23.78 15.22 7.10
CA VAL A 236 24.95 14.34 6.92
C VAL A 236 24.53 12.91 6.59
N ASP A 237 23.38 12.46 7.11
CA ASP A 237 22.86 11.12 6.83
C ASP A 237 22.54 10.91 5.36
N ASP A 238 22.04 11.94 4.67
CA ASP A 238 21.76 11.87 3.23
C ASP A 238 23.08 11.72 2.44
N VAL A 239 24.16 12.40 2.84
CA VAL A 239 25.51 12.25 2.25
C VAL A 239 26.03 10.83 2.41
N VAL A 240 25.96 10.28 3.62
CA VAL A 240 26.44 8.93 3.95
C VAL A 240 25.64 7.87 3.21
N LEU A 241 24.31 8.02 3.13
CA LEU A 241 23.45 7.13 2.36
C LEU A 241 23.82 7.11 0.88
N ILE A 242 23.98 8.30 0.27
CA ILE A 242 24.36 8.42 -1.14
C ILE A 242 25.73 7.78 -1.38
N ALA A 243 26.70 8.03 -0.50
CA ALA A 243 28.04 7.45 -0.62
C ALA A 243 28.03 5.91 -0.54
N GLY A 244 27.26 5.34 0.39
CA GLY A 244 27.11 3.88 0.52
C GLY A 244 26.45 3.24 -0.70
N LEU A 245 25.35 3.82 -1.19
CA LEU A 245 24.67 3.35 -2.40
C LEU A 245 25.59 3.47 -3.63
N PHE A 246 26.30 4.58 -3.76
CA PHE A 246 27.20 4.82 -4.89
C PHE A 246 28.39 3.87 -4.88
N ARG A 247 29.03 3.63 -3.73
CA ARG A 247 30.08 2.60 -3.59
C ARG A 247 29.60 1.23 -4.02
N ALA A 248 28.45 0.79 -3.54
CA ALA A 248 27.89 -0.51 -3.91
C ALA A 248 27.58 -0.61 -5.41
N LEU A 249 27.06 0.47 -6.01
CA LEU A 249 26.84 0.57 -7.45
C LEU A 249 28.14 0.46 -8.25
N VAL A 250 29.21 1.16 -7.83
CA VAL A 250 30.52 1.11 -8.47
C VAL A 250 31.15 -0.28 -8.33
N ALA A 251 31.04 -0.91 -7.15
CA ALA A 251 31.52 -2.27 -6.93
C ALA A 251 30.84 -3.28 -7.86
N ARG A 252 29.49 -3.25 -7.92
CA ARG A 252 28.70 -4.09 -8.83
C ARG A 252 29.10 -3.84 -10.29
N ALA A 253 29.11 -2.58 -10.72
CA ALA A 253 29.45 -2.21 -12.08
C ALA A 253 30.88 -2.64 -12.47
N SER A 254 31.84 -2.58 -11.54
CA SER A 254 33.22 -3.04 -11.77
C SER A 254 33.29 -4.55 -11.95
N GLU A 255 32.50 -5.31 -11.18
CA GLU A 255 32.40 -6.76 -11.33
C GLU A 255 31.76 -7.15 -12.68
N GLU A 256 30.67 -6.48 -13.05
CA GLU A 256 29.99 -6.68 -14.33
C GLU A 256 30.90 -6.37 -15.52
N ALA A 257 31.68 -5.29 -15.43
CA ALA A 257 32.69 -4.93 -16.44
C ALA A 257 33.78 -6.00 -16.57
N ARG A 258 34.33 -6.46 -15.44
CA ARG A 258 35.35 -7.54 -15.41
C ARG A 258 34.82 -8.86 -15.96
N ALA A 259 33.55 -9.15 -15.72
CA ALA A 259 32.86 -10.33 -16.25
C ALA A 259 32.48 -10.20 -17.74
N GLY A 260 32.69 -9.04 -18.36
CA GLY A 260 32.33 -8.79 -19.75
C GLY A 260 30.82 -8.79 -20.01
N LEU A 261 30.01 -8.46 -19.00
CA LEU A 261 28.56 -8.37 -19.15
C LEU A 261 28.17 -7.19 -20.05
N PRO A 262 27.11 -7.33 -20.87
CA PRO A 262 26.68 -6.26 -21.76
C PRO A 262 26.26 -5.01 -20.99
N LEU A 263 26.49 -3.85 -21.59
CA LEU A 263 26.06 -2.58 -21.03
C LEU A 263 24.53 -2.48 -20.96
N PRO A 264 23.97 -1.77 -19.97
CA PRO A 264 22.53 -1.52 -19.89
C PRO A 264 22.02 -0.81 -21.15
N ALA A 265 20.87 -1.25 -21.66
CA ALA A 265 20.19 -0.62 -22.80
C ALA A 265 19.46 0.68 -22.38
N ALA A 266 20.20 1.65 -21.84
CA ALA A 266 19.65 2.92 -21.39
C ALA A 266 19.81 4.00 -22.48
N ARG A 267 18.69 4.47 -23.01
CA ARG A 267 18.69 5.55 -24.00
C ARG A 267 19.01 6.89 -23.34
N HIS A 268 19.91 7.67 -23.94
CA HIS A 268 20.33 8.97 -23.42
C HIS A 268 19.14 9.92 -23.15
N GLU A 269 18.14 9.94 -24.04
CA GLU A 269 16.96 10.79 -23.91
C GLU A 269 16.11 10.41 -22.69
N LEU A 270 16.05 9.12 -22.36
CA LEU A 270 15.35 8.62 -21.17
C LEU A 270 16.11 8.94 -19.89
N LEU A 271 17.45 8.78 -19.90
CA LEU A 271 18.29 9.16 -18.75
C LEU A 271 18.13 10.65 -18.42
N ARG A 272 18.19 11.51 -19.44
CA ARG A 272 17.99 12.96 -19.28
C ARG A 272 16.59 13.29 -18.75
N SER A 273 15.56 12.62 -19.29
CA SER A 273 14.17 12.78 -18.82
C SER A 273 13.97 12.32 -17.37
N ALA A 274 14.60 11.21 -16.99
CA ALA A 274 14.54 10.66 -15.64
C ALA A 274 15.25 11.58 -14.63
N ASN A 275 16.44 12.10 -14.96
CA ASN A 275 17.14 13.09 -14.14
C ASN A 275 16.32 14.38 -14.00
N TRP A 276 15.71 14.88 -15.09
CA TRP A 276 14.81 16.02 -15.02
C TRP A 276 13.58 15.75 -14.13
N ARG A 277 12.99 14.55 -14.23
CA ARG A 277 11.86 14.16 -13.36
C ARG A 277 12.28 14.11 -11.90
N ALA A 278 13.44 13.52 -11.59
CA ALA A 278 13.97 13.50 -10.23
C ALA A 278 14.21 14.91 -9.69
N ALA A 279 14.82 15.80 -10.48
CA ALA A 279 14.97 17.21 -10.15
C ALA A 279 13.63 17.91 -9.88
N ARG A 280 12.58 17.58 -10.65
CA ARG A 280 11.24 18.16 -10.49
C ARG A 280 10.50 17.64 -9.25
N SER A 281 10.60 16.34 -8.99
CA SER A 281 9.74 15.61 -8.04
C SER A 281 10.37 15.42 -6.66
N GLY A 282 11.70 15.28 -6.58
CA GLY A 282 12.35 14.84 -5.34
C GLY A 282 11.81 13.49 -4.87
N LEU A 283 11.73 13.31 -3.54
CA LEU A 283 11.10 12.14 -2.92
C LEU A 283 9.58 12.29 -2.77
N GLU A 284 9.02 13.44 -3.13
CA GLU A 284 7.61 13.78 -2.92
C GLU A 284 6.72 13.48 -4.12
N GLY A 285 7.31 13.37 -5.31
CA GLY A 285 6.62 13.03 -6.55
C GLY A 285 7.18 11.76 -7.19
N ASP A 286 6.45 11.20 -8.16
CA ASP A 286 6.86 9.97 -8.82
C ASP A 286 8.12 10.19 -9.69
N LEU A 287 8.93 9.13 -9.80
CA LEU A 287 10.18 9.04 -10.57
C LEU A 287 9.98 8.16 -11.81
N VAL A 288 10.93 8.17 -12.74
CA VAL A 288 10.89 7.33 -13.94
C VAL A 288 11.65 6.02 -13.69
N GLU A 289 10.98 4.88 -13.84
CA GLU A 289 11.64 3.57 -13.92
C GLU A 289 12.20 3.35 -15.33
N LEU A 290 13.48 3.00 -15.48
CA LEU A 290 14.12 2.92 -16.80
C LEU A 290 14.00 1.55 -17.50
N VAL A 291 13.65 0.48 -16.77
CA VAL A 291 13.50 -0.88 -17.31
C VAL A 291 12.13 -1.06 -17.99
N GLY A 292 11.07 -0.49 -17.40
CA GLY A 292 9.75 -0.34 -18.01
C GLY A 292 9.31 1.10 -17.79
N PRO A 293 9.40 2.01 -18.79
CA PRO A 293 9.22 3.44 -18.60
C PRO A 293 7.83 3.78 -18.06
N ALA A 294 7.74 3.84 -16.74
CA ALA A 294 6.54 4.13 -15.96
C ALA A 294 6.90 5.11 -14.83
N LEU A 295 5.90 5.81 -14.32
CA LEU A 295 6.05 6.64 -13.13
C LEU A 295 5.89 5.75 -11.89
N VAL A 296 6.89 5.75 -11.03
CA VAL A 296 6.97 4.87 -9.86
C VAL A 296 7.26 5.71 -8.61
N SER A 297 6.66 5.31 -7.49
CA SER A 297 6.91 5.96 -6.19
C SER A 297 8.40 5.89 -5.81
N PRO A 298 8.99 6.98 -5.28
CA PRO A 298 10.38 6.99 -4.81
C PRO A 298 10.68 5.88 -3.80
N ALA A 299 9.75 5.58 -2.89
CA ALA A 299 9.93 4.52 -1.89
C ALA A 299 10.15 3.14 -2.52
N LEU A 300 9.46 2.85 -3.65
CA LEU A 300 9.63 1.60 -4.36
C LEU A 300 10.98 1.55 -5.07
N LEU A 301 11.36 2.61 -5.80
CA LEU A 301 12.65 2.63 -6.52
C LEU A 301 13.86 2.63 -5.58
N VAL A 302 13.79 3.36 -4.46
CA VAL A 302 14.85 3.33 -3.42
C VAL A 302 14.94 1.94 -2.79
N GLY A 303 13.81 1.34 -2.42
CA GLY A 303 13.76 -0.02 -1.87
C GLY A 303 14.34 -1.07 -2.83
N GLN A 304 13.91 -1.05 -4.09
CA GLN A 304 14.43 -1.93 -5.14
C GLN A 304 15.94 -1.74 -5.35
N LEU A 305 16.43 -0.50 -5.35
CA LEU A 305 17.86 -0.22 -5.47
C LEU A 305 18.65 -0.82 -4.31
N VAL A 306 18.23 -0.53 -3.07
CA VAL A 306 18.86 -1.05 -1.83
C VAL A 306 18.87 -2.59 -1.86
N ASP A 307 17.72 -3.22 -2.12
CA ASP A 307 17.60 -4.68 -2.19
C ASP A 307 18.50 -5.28 -3.28
N SER A 308 18.57 -4.63 -4.45
CA SER A 308 19.43 -5.09 -5.56
C SER A 308 20.93 -5.01 -5.25
N LEU A 309 21.32 -4.19 -4.28
CA LEU A 309 22.71 -3.97 -3.87
C LEU A 309 23.08 -4.73 -2.60
N ARG A 310 22.15 -5.51 -2.03
CA ARG A 310 22.33 -6.19 -0.74
C ARG A 310 23.65 -6.95 -0.63
N GLY A 311 24.01 -7.76 -1.63
CA GLY A 311 25.25 -8.55 -1.59
C GLY A 311 26.51 -7.68 -1.50
N HIS A 312 26.56 -6.57 -2.25
CA HIS A 312 27.68 -5.62 -2.23
C HIS A 312 27.73 -4.83 -0.93
N LEU A 313 26.56 -4.45 -0.39
CA LEU A 313 26.45 -3.75 0.88
C LEU A 313 26.84 -4.65 2.07
N GLU A 314 26.43 -5.93 2.07
CA GLU A 314 26.83 -6.91 3.09
C GLU A 314 28.35 -7.17 3.02
N ALA A 315 28.92 -7.28 1.82
CA ALA A 315 30.36 -7.45 1.63
C ALA A 315 31.17 -6.25 2.14
N ALA A 316 30.62 -5.03 2.04
CA ALA A 316 31.22 -3.81 2.54
C ALA A 316 30.98 -3.56 4.05
N GLY A 317 30.07 -4.31 4.67
CA GLY A 317 29.61 -4.09 6.05
C GLY A 317 28.61 -2.94 6.21
N ASP A 318 28.06 -2.42 5.10
CA ASP A 318 27.21 -1.23 5.07
C ASP A 318 25.70 -1.53 5.10
N TRP A 319 25.31 -2.80 4.96
CA TRP A 319 23.90 -3.18 4.72
C TRP A 319 22.92 -2.61 5.75
N GLU A 320 23.18 -2.82 7.05
CA GLU A 320 22.26 -2.36 8.10
C GLU A 320 22.17 -0.84 8.13
N GLN A 321 23.30 -0.14 7.97
CA GLN A 321 23.35 1.31 7.99
C GLN A 321 22.63 1.91 6.77
N VAL A 322 22.91 1.43 5.56
CA VAL A 322 22.25 1.92 4.34
C VAL A 322 20.75 1.61 4.35
N LEU A 323 20.35 0.42 4.81
CA LEU A 323 18.93 0.07 4.94
C LEU A 323 18.21 1.02 5.90
N GLU A 324 18.79 1.27 7.08
CA GLU A 324 18.18 2.16 8.07
C GLU A 324 18.14 3.60 7.59
N LEU A 325 19.25 4.13 7.05
CA LEU A 325 19.30 5.48 6.49
C LEU A 325 18.29 5.66 5.34
N SER A 326 18.13 4.65 4.47
CA SER A 326 17.15 4.72 3.39
C SER A 326 15.70 4.85 3.91
N ARG A 327 15.36 4.13 4.98
CA ARG A 327 14.04 4.21 5.63
C ARG A 327 13.84 5.57 6.29
N GLN A 328 14.85 6.07 6.98
CA GLN A 328 14.82 7.38 7.63
C GLN A 328 14.67 8.51 6.61
N THR A 329 15.43 8.48 5.51
CA THR A 329 15.32 9.42 4.39
C THR A 329 13.92 9.42 3.78
N LEU A 330 13.35 8.25 3.50
CA LEU A 330 11.99 8.14 2.97
C LEU A 330 10.92 8.63 3.96
N ALA A 331 11.11 8.38 5.25
CA ALA A 331 10.18 8.83 6.29
C ALA A 331 10.22 10.35 6.50
N ARG A 332 11.42 10.97 6.44
CA ARG A 332 11.60 12.43 6.61
C ARG A 332 11.26 13.25 5.35
N GLY A 333 11.32 12.63 4.18
CA GLY A 333 11.20 13.29 2.87
C GLY A 333 12.45 14.09 2.50
N SER A 334 12.50 14.65 1.29
CA SER A 334 13.67 15.39 0.79
C SER A 334 13.94 16.66 1.59
N ALA A 335 15.18 17.16 1.51
CA ALA A 335 15.53 18.46 2.08
C ALA A 335 14.69 19.60 1.46
N ALA A 336 14.36 19.50 0.17
CA ALA A 336 13.48 20.45 -0.49
C ALA A 336 12.08 20.53 0.15
N ALA A 337 11.49 19.38 0.52
CA ALA A 337 10.22 19.37 1.23
C ALA A 337 10.34 19.94 2.65
N ARG A 338 11.46 19.70 3.34
CA ARG A 338 11.73 20.30 4.66
C ARG A 338 11.82 21.82 4.58
N GLN A 339 12.50 22.37 3.58
CA GLN A 339 12.58 23.82 3.35
C GLN A 339 11.20 24.44 3.10
N ARG A 340 10.36 23.80 2.26
CA ARG A 340 8.97 24.28 2.05
C ARG A 340 8.13 24.24 3.34
N ARG A 341 8.35 23.25 4.20
CA ARG A 341 7.71 23.20 5.53
C ARG A 341 8.20 24.32 6.45
N ALA A 342 9.49 24.61 6.45
CA ALA A 342 10.07 25.72 7.21
C ALA A 342 9.46 27.06 6.76
N PHE A 343 9.39 27.31 5.45
CA PHE A 343 8.71 28.48 4.89
C PHE A 343 7.23 28.55 5.30
N GLY A 344 6.51 27.43 5.26
CA GLY A 344 5.09 27.37 5.60
C GLY A 344 4.74 27.72 7.05
N SER A 345 5.73 27.81 7.95
CA SER A 345 5.51 28.17 9.35
C SER A 345 5.12 29.64 9.55
N ARG A 346 5.81 30.58 8.88
CA ARG A 346 5.55 32.03 8.96
C ARG A 346 5.44 32.72 7.60
N GLY A 347 5.73 32.03 6.51
CA GLY A 347 5.79 32.59 5.16
C GLY A 347 7.06 33.40 4.89
N GLU A 348 8.12 33.18 5.67
CA GLU A 348 9.37 33.95 5.59
C GLU A 348 10.54 33.06 5.15
N LEU A 349 11.31 33.50 4.15
CA LEU A 349 12.48 32.75 3.66
C LEU A 349 13.66 32.71 4.64
N VAL A 350 13.68 33.63 5.61
CA VAL A 350 14.68 33.61 6.68
C VAL A 350 14.58 32.33 7.52
N ASP A 351 13.37 31.78 7.70
CA ASP A 351 13.16 30.51 8.42
C ASP A 351 13.74 29.32 7.67
N VAL A 352 13.74 29.39 6.34
CA VAL A 352 14.36 28.37 5.49
C VAL A 352 15.87 28.40 5.66
N VAL A 353 16.48 29.60 5.64
CA VAL A 353 17.93 29.76 5.81
C VAL A 353 18.35 29.34 7.22
N ASP A 354 17.64 29.77 8.26
CA ASP A 354 17.94 29.41 9.65
C ASP A 354 17.88 27.89 9.85
N GLY A 355 16.82 27.23 9.36
CA GLY A 355 16.71 25.77 9.43
C GLY A 355 17.79 25.02 8.64
N LEU A 356 18.25 25.59 7.52
CA LEU A 356 19.36 25.05 6.75
C LEU A 356 20.70 25.18 7.49
N VAL A 357 20.95 26.32 8.13
CA VAL A 357 22.14 26.53 8.98
C VAL A 357 22.15 25.52 10.14
N GLU A 358 21.03 25.39 10.86
CA GLU A 358 20.91 24.44 11.98
C GLU A 358 21.14 22.99 11.53
N THR A 359 20.49 22.57 10.45
CA THR A 359 20.61 21.19 9.93
C THR A 359 22.03 20.90 9.44
N THR A 360 22.66 21.86 8.73
CA THR A 360 24.05 21.74 8.25
C THR A 360 25.02 21.49 9.41
N GLN A 361 24.75 22.09 10.58
CA GLN A 361 25.52 21.94 11.82
C GLN A 361 25.21 20.65 12.59
N GLY A 362 24.36 19.76 12.05
CA GLY A 362 23.94 18.53 12.72
C GLY A 362 22.97 18.75 13.89
N ARG A 363 22.32 19.92 13.95
CA ARG A 363 21.30 20.22 14.97
C ARG A 363 19.92 19.93 14.43
N THR A 364 19.03 19.42 15.29
CA THR A 364 17.60 19.37 14.98
C THR A 364 17.04 20.80 15.06
N PRO A 365 16.35 21.29 14.03
CA PRO A 365 15.89 22.68 14.00
C PRO A 365 15.08 23.07 15.24
N THR A 366 15.49 24.13 15.93
CA THR A 366 14.86 24.53 17.20
C THR A 366 13.60 25.37 16.95
N GLY A 367 12.51 24.70 16.55
CA GLY A 367 11.25 25.42 16.32
C GLY A 367 10.18 24.72 15.50
N VAL A 368 10.34 23.45 15.12
CA VAL A 368 9.31 22.75 14.33
C VAL A 368 9.01 21.38 14.93
N ALA A 369 8.23 21.41 16.01
CA ALA A 369 7.35 20.31 16.38
C ALA A 369 5.90 20.75 16.19
N VAL A 370 5.54 21.12 14.96
CA VAL A 370 4.17 21.00 14.46
C VAL A 370 4.29 20.43 13.06
N PRO A 371 3.78 19.23 12.77
CA PRO A 371 3.71 18.75 11.40
C PRO A 371 2.66 19.61 10.69
N VAL A 372 3.11 20.64 9.96
CA VAL A 372 2.25 21.30 8.98
C VAL A 372 2.14 20.35 7.81
N ALA A 373 0.98 19.68 7.76
CA ALA A 373 0.55 18.91 6.61
C ALA A 373 0.69 19.76 5.34
N PRO A 374 1.05 19.17 4.17
CA PRO A 374 0.65 19.81 2.91
C PRO A 374 -0.85 20.16 3.00
N PRO A 375 -1.30 21.27 2.39
CA PRO A 375 -2.73 21.61 2.40
C PRO A 375 -3.51 20.36 1.95
N PRO A 376 -4.56 19.99 2.69
CA PRO A 376 -5.29 18.78 2.37
C PRO A 376 -5.73 18.84 0.90
N PRO A 377 -5.67 17.70 0.18
CA PRO A 377 -6.42 17.47 -1.04
C PRO A 377 -7.66 18.36 -1.16
N ALA A 378 -7.90 19.01 -2.30
CA ALA A 378 -9.13 19.81 -2.47
C ALA A 378 -10.39 18.96 -2.20
N LEU A 379 -10.30 17.66 -2.49
CA LEU A 379 -11.31 16.65 -2.19
C LEU A 379 -11.52 16.39 -0.69
N LEU A 380 -10.50 16.63 0.14
CA LEU A 380 -10.57 16.57 1.61
C LEU A 380 -10.90 17.94 2.24
N GLY A 381 -11.31 18.93 1.45
CA GLY A 381 -11.77 20.22 1.95
C GLY A 381 -12.97 20.05 2.89
N GLY A 382 -12.72 20.12 4.20
CA GLY A 382 -13.73 19.87 5.24
C GLY A 382 -13.82 18.41 5.72
N TYR A 383 -12.91 17.54 5.30
CA TYR A 383 -12.84 16.17 5.81
C TYR A 383 -12.48 16.16 7.30
N ARG A 384 -13.37 15.59 8.11
CA ARG A 384 -13.23 15.52 9.57
C ARG A 384 -13.69 14.13 10.02
N PRO A 385 -12.78 13.16 10.17
CA PRO A 385 -13.18 11.86 10.66
C PRO A 385 -13.67 12.00 12.12
N SER A 386 -14.79 11.36 12.43
CA SER A 386 -15.38 11.37 13.79
C SER A 386 -14.74 10.35 14.73
N ALA A 387 -13.92 9.44 14.18
CA ALA A 387 -13.24 8.35 14.87
C ALA A 387 -11.94 8.01 14.11
N PHE A 388 -11.34 6.85 14.40
CA PHE A 388 -10.22 6.32 13.61
C PHE A 388 -10.61 6.19 12.14
N ASP A 389 -9.79 6.77 11.27
CA ASP A 389 -9.99 6.69 9.82
C ASP A 389 -8.79 6.00 9.17
N GLU A 390 -9.09 5.07 8.28
CA GLU A 390 -8.08 4.16 7.72
C GLU A 390 -7.19 4.81 6.67
N ALA A 391 -7.51 6.02 6.20
CA ALA A 391 -6.74 6.70 5.16
C ALA A 391 -6.28 8.10 5.57
N VAL A 392 -6.92 8.72 6.56
CA VAL A 392 -6.64 10.08 7.01
C VAL A 392 -6.46 10.11 8.53
N SER A 393 -5.31 10.59 9.01
CA SER A 393 -5.09 10.79 10.44
C SER A 393 -6.06 11.80 11.06
N GLU A 394 -6.16 11.80 12.40
CA GLU A 394 -6.96 12.78 13.15
C GLU A 394 -6.58 14.25 12.84
N ARG A 395 -5.34 14.49 12.42
CA ARG A 395 -4.84 15.81 12.01
C ARG A 395 -5.21 16.20 10.58
N GLY A 396 -5.98 15.37 9.88
CA GLY A 396 -6.38 15.59 8.49
C GLY A 396 -5.30 15.25 7.46
N GLN A 397 -4.21 14.58 7.87
CA GLN A 397 -3.13 14.15 6.96
C GLN A 397 -3.44 12.78 6.38
N VAL A 398 -3.29 12.62 5.07
CA VAL A 398 -3.35 11.32 4.40
C VAL A 398 -2.25 10.42 4.93
N LEU A 399 -2.58 9.17 5.30
CA LEU A 399 -1.61 8.20 5.78
C LEU A 399 -0.63 7.80 4.66
N PRO A 400 0.65 7.52 4.96
CA PRO A 400 1.68 7.31 3.93
C PRO A 400 1.32 6.28 2.86
N HIS A 401 0.73 5.15 3.25
CA HIS A 401 0.35 4.07 2.34
C HIS A 401 -0.85 4.41 1.43
N TYR A 402 -1.55 5.53 1.68
CA TYR A 402 -2.59 6.09 0.79
C TYR A 402 -2.08 7.26 -0.07
N GLY A 403 -0.85 7.74 0.13
CA GLY A 403 -0.35 8.96 -0.49
C GLY A 403 -0.44 8.96 -2.03
N PHE A 404 -0.07 7.85 -2.69
CA PHE A 404 -0.14 7.73 -4.15
C PHE A 404 -1.59 7.81 -4.68
N MET A 405 -2.54 7.17 -3.99
CA MET A 405 -3.94 7.18 -4.36
C MET A 405 -4.49 8.60 -4.28
N PHE A 406 -4.23 9.31 -3.17
CA PHE A 406 -4.69 10.68 -3.00
C PHE A 406 -4.05 11.66 -3.99
N ARG A 407 -2.79 11.44 -4.43
CA ARG A 407 -2.20 12.21 -5.53
C ARG A 407 -2.95 12.02 -6.86
N VAL A 408 -3.47 10.84 -7.15
CA VAL A 408 -4.30 10.59 -8.35
C VAL A 408 -5.66 11.27 -8.19
N LEU A 409 -6.33 11.06 -7.05
CA LEU A 409 -7.63 11.66 -6.77
C LEU A 409 -7.57 13.20 -6.81
N ASP A 410 -6.51 13.80 -6.28
CA ASP A 410 -6.31 15.26 -6.33
C ASP A 410 -6.11 15.80 -7.73
N ARG A 411 -5.35 15.11 -8.58
CA ARG A 411 -5.17 15.50 -9.98
C ARG A 411 -6.50 15.48 -10.74
N LEU A 412 -7.37 14.52 -10.45
CA LEU A 412 -8.72 14.44 -11.03
C LEU A 412 -9.63 15.56 -10.49
N GLY A 413 -9.51 15.83 -9.19
CA GLY A 413 -10.37 16.74 -8.45
C GLY A 413 -11.86 16.33 -8.48
N PRO A 414 -12.76 17.18 -7.95
CA PRO A 414 -14.20 16.88 -7.91
C PRO A 414 -14.79 16.56 -9.28
N ARG A 415 -14.44 17.34 -10.32
CA ARG A 415 -14.99 17.16 -11.67
C ARG A 415 -14.56 15.84 -12.30
N GLY A 416 -13.28 15.46 -12.17
CA GLY A 416 -12.78 14.19 -12.68
C GLY A 416 -13.43 13.00 -11.97
N MET A 417 -13.60 13.10 -10.66
CA MET A 417 -14.30 12.07 -9.87
C MET A 417 -15.77 11.91 -10.27
N THR A 418 -16.52 13.01 -10.46
CA THR A 418 -17.91 12.95 -10.96
C THR A 418 -17.99 12.34 -12.37
N ALA A 419 -17.01 12.63 -13.24
CA ALA A 419 -16.93 12.01 -14.56
C ALA A 419 -16.67 10.50 -14.46
N ALA A 420 -15.77 10.08 -13.58
CA ALA A 420 -15.50 8.67 -13.31
C ALA A 420 -16.72 7.93 -12.73
N GLU A 421 -17.51 8.56 -11.83
CA GLU A 421 -18.77 7.96 -11.33
C GLU A 421 -19.79 7.78 -12.46
N SER A 422 -19.85 8.73 -13.39
CA SER A 422 -20.74 8.66 -14.56
C SER A 422 -20.30 7.56 -15.52
N ALA A 423 -18.99 7.42 -15.75
CA ALA A 423 -18.41 6.32 -16.51
C ALA A 423 -18.68 4.96 -15.83
N LEU A 424 -18.56 4.90 -14.50
CA LEU A 424 -18.84 3.70 -13.71
C LEU A 424 -20.28 3.23 -13.90
N ARG A 425 -21.26 4.14 -13.79
CA ARG A 425 -22.68 3.80 -14.02
C ARG A 425 -22.92 3.30 -15.44
N THR A 426 -22.20 3.83 -16.42
CA THR A 426 -22.29 3.41 -17.82
C THR A 426 -21.73 2.00 -17.99
N GLU A 427 -20.56 1.72 -17.43
CA GLU A 427 -19.90 0.42 -17.49
C GLU A 427 -20.69 -0.67 -16.75
N GLN A 428 -21.26 -0.33 -15.59
CA GLN A 428 -22.13 -1.24 -14.84
C GLN A 428 -23.38 -1.62 -15.63
N ARG A 429 -24.02 -0.66 -16.32
CA ARG A 429 -25.16 -0.95 -17.20
C ARG A 429 -24.76 -1.85 -18.37
N ALA A 430 -23.63 -1.55 -19.01
CA ALA A 430 -23.13 -2.33 -20.15
C ALA A 430 -22.84 -3.79 -19.77
N ARG A 431 -22.36 -4.02 -18.54
CA ARG A 431 -22.05 -5.37 -18.01
C ARG A 431 -23.19 -6.03 -17.22
N GLY A 432 -24.32 -5.35 -17.02
CA GLY A 432 -25.43 -5.84 -16.21
C GLY A 432 -25.10 -6.03 -14.73
N VAL A 433 -24.20 -5.21 -14.16
CA VAL A 433 -23.79 -5.29 -12.75
C VAL A 433 -24.90 -4.73 -11.87
N THR A 434 -25.86 -5.58 -11.54
CA THR A 434 -27.04 -5.24 -10.74
C THR A 434 -27.09 -6.02 -9.43
N PHE A 435 -27.91 -5.52 -8.51
CA PHE A 435 -28.28 -6.19 -7.28
C PHE A 435 -29.74 -5.88 -6.94
N ARG A 436 -30.35 -6.72 -6.10
CA ARG A 436 -31.72 -6.54 -5.63
C ARG A 436 -31.78 -6.52 -4.10
N VAL A 437 -32.67 -5.69 -3.54
CA VAL A 437 -32.96 -5.64 -2.11
C VAL A 437 -34.43 -6.02 -1.90
N GLY A 438 -34.69 -7.19 -1.32
CA GLY A 438 -36.05 -7.69 -1.15
C GLY A 438 -36.80 -7.79 -2.48
N ASP A 439 -38.03 -7.27 -2.51
CA ASP A 439 -38.91 -7.26 -3.69
C ASP A 439 -38.76 -6.00 -4.57
N GLU A 440 -37.76 -5.15 -4.31
CA GLU A 440 -37.51 -3.96 -5.13
C GLU A 440 -36.99 -4.32 -6.53
N PRO A 441 -37.16 -3.45 -7.56
CA PRO A 441 -36.55 -3.68 -8.87
C PRO A 441 -35.02 -3.63 -8.82
N ASP A 442 -34.37 -4.32 -9.77
CA ASP A 442 -32.92 -4.35 -9.90
C ASP A 442 -32.33 -2.93 -9.99
N ARG A 443 -31.30 -2.67 -9.18
CA ARG A 443 -30.53 -1.42 -9.20
C ARG A 443 -29.07 -1.71 -9.53
N LEU A 444 -28.36 -0.69 -10.00
CA LEU A 444 -26.91 -0.80 -10.18
C LEU A 444 -26.23 -0.96 -8.83
N PHE A 445 -25.23 -1.84 -8.79
CA PHE A 445 -24.45 -2.08 -7.57
C PHE A 445 -23.78 -0.77 -7.08
N PRO A 446 -24.09 -0.28 -5.86
CA PRO A 446 -23.49 0.95 -5.34
C PRO A 446 -22.01 0.71 -5.04
N LEU A 447 -21.13 1.26 -5.88
CA LEU A 447 -19.69 1.11 -5.76
C LEU A 447 -19.05 2.50 -5.67
N ASP A 448 -18.32 2.74 -4.59
CA ASP A 448 -17.48 3.92 -4.41
C ASP A 448 -16.14 3.75 -5.14
N LEU A 449 -15.62 4.87 -5.65
CA LEU A 449 -14.42 4.91 -6.47
C LEU A 449 -13.11 4.85 -5.69
N VAL A 450 -13.13 5.04 -4.37
CA VAL A 450 -11.94 5.10 -3.53
C VAL A 450 -11.67 3.71 -2.94
N PRO A 451 -10.64 2.97 -3.42
CA PRO A 451 -10.32 1.66 -2.89
C PRO A 451 -9.87 1.73 -1.44
N ARG A 452 -10.18 0.69 -0.68
CA ARG A 452 -9.68 0.50 0.69
C ARG A 452 -8.46 -0.41 0.66
N ILE A 453 -7.37 -0.01 1.30
CA ILE A 453 -6.14 -0.79 1.43
C ILE A 453 -6.19 -1.60 2.72
N VAL A 454 -5.91 -2.90 2.63
CA VAL A 454 -5.59 -3.77 3.77
C VAL A 454 -4.09 -4.09 3.68
N THR A 455 -3.33 -3.68 4.69
CA THR A 455 -1.87 -3.82 4.70
C THR A 455 -1.44 -5.29 4.73
N ALA A 456 -0.17 -5.57 4.38
CA ALA A 456 0.35 -6.94 4.42
C ALA A 456 0.37 -7.50 5.85
N GLU A 457 0.65 -6.64 6.83
CA GLU A 457 0.61 -6.97 8.26
C GLU A 457 -0.81 -7.31 8.71
N ASP A 458 -1.78 -6.43 8.45
CA ASP A 458 -3.20 -6.69 8.75
C ASP A 458 -3.67 -7.98 8.07
N TRP A 459 -3.35 -8.17 6.79
CA TRP A 459 -3.80 -9.33 6.04
C TRP A 459 -3.21 -10.64 6.56
N SER A 460 -1.97 -10.64 7.05
CA SER A 460 -1.33 -11.79 7.68
C SER A 460 -2.09 -12.24 8.93
N VAL A 461 -2.40 -11.29 9.82
CA VAL A 461 -3.17 -11.54 11.06
C VAL A 461 -4.59 -12.01 10.73
N LEU A 462 -5.28 -11.28 9.84
CA LEU A 462 -6.64 -11.63 9.40
C LEU A 462 -6.67 -13.03 8.78
N SER A 463 -5.74 -13.34 7.88
CA SER A 463 -5.70 -14.64 7.21
C SER A 463 -5.49 -15.80 8.18
N ALA A 464 -4.54 -15.66 9.11
CA ALA A 464 -4.27 -16.69 10.11
C ALA A 464 -5.47 -16.91 11.05
N GLY A 465 -6.05 -15.83 11.56
CA GLY A 465 -7.18 -15.90 12.48
C GLY A 465 -8.48 -16.39 11.84
N LEU A 466 -8.77 -16.00 10.60
CA LEU A 466 -9.91 -16.51 9.85
C LEU A 466 -9.77 -18.01 9.56
N ALA A 467 -8.56 -18.46 9.19
CA ALA A 467 -8.30 -19.88 8.98
C ALA A 467 -8.47 -20.69 10.27
N GLN A 468 -7.98 -20.17 11.41
CA GLN A 468 -8.21 -20.76 12.73
C GLN A 468 -9.72 -20.87 13.05
N ARG A 469 -10.44 -19.76 12.93
CA ARG A 469 -11.87 -19.68 13.25
C ARG A 469 -12.70 -20.67 12.43
N VAL A 470 -12.48 -20.74 11.12
CA VAL A 470 -13.21 -21.67 10.24
C VAL A 470 -12.90 -23.14 10.56
N ARG A 471 -11.66 -23.48 10.96
CA ARG A 471 -11.35 -24.84 11.45
C ARG A 471 -12.14 -25.21 12.70
N ALA A 472 -12.28 -24.29 13.65
CA ALA A 472 -13.06 -24.51 14.87
C ALA A 472 -14.57 -24.65 14.57
N LEU A 473 -15.12 -23.77 13.72
CA LEU A 473 -16.52 -23.82 13.30
C LEU A 473 -16.84 -25.12 12.54
N GLU A 474 -15.97 -25.60 11.66
CA GLU A 474 -16.14 -26.88 10.95
C GLU A 474 -16.22 -28.05 11.95
N ARG A 475 -15.35 -28.06 12.97
CA ARG A 475 -15.38 -29.09 14.03
C ARG A 475 -16.63 -28.99 14.89
N PHE A 476 -17.05 -27.78 15.23
CA PHE A 476 -18.29 -27.54 15.97
C PHE A 476 -19.52 -28.07 15.25
N VAL A 477 -19.69 -27.77 13.96
CA VAL A 477 -20.83 -28.26 13.19
C VAL A 477 -20.81 -29.80 13.12
N ARG A 478 -19.63 -30.41 12.91
CA ARG A 478 -19.49 -31.88 12.90
C ARG A 478 -19.86 -32.49 14.25
N ASP A 479 -19.41 -31.91 15.35
CA ASP A 479 -19.68 -32.41 16.69
C ASP A 479 -21.17 -32.32 17.04
N VAL A 480 -21.81 -31.18 16.77
CA VAL A 480 -23.23 -30.93 17.05
C VAL A 480 -24.17 -31.92 16.35
N TYR A 481 -23.80 -32.36 15.14
CA TYR A 481 -24.56 -33.38 14.39
C TYR A 481 -24.01 -34.80 14.57
N GLY A 482 -22.96 -34.97 15.36
CA GLY A 482 -22.30 -36.24 15.67
C GLY A 482 -22.36 -36.55 17.18
N PRO A 483 -21.20 -36.70 17.86
CA PRO A 483 -21.15 -37.15 19.25
C PRO A 483 -21.59 -36.10 20.29
N ARG A 484 -21.56 -34.80 19.94
CA ARG A 484 -21.92 -33.67 20.81
C ARG A 484 -21.04 -33.56 22.06
N GLU A 485 -19.74 -33.81 21.90
CA GLU A 485 -18.74 -33.77 22.99
C GLU A 485 -18.67 -32.38 23.63
N ILE A 486 -18.69 -31.29 22.85
CA ILE A 486 -18.63 -29.92 23.39
C ILE A 486 -19.82 -29.57 24.30
N VAL A 487 -20.95 -30.26 24.10
CA VAL A 487 -22.14 -30.13 24.93
C VAL A 487 -22.04 -31.01 26.16
N ALA A 488 -21.55 -32.25 26.00
CA ALA A 488 -21.35 -33.18 27.11
C ALA A 488 -20.33 -32.63 28.13
N ASP A 489 -19.29 -31.97 27.64
CA ASP A 489 -18.22 -31.36 28.45
C ASP A 489 -18.61 -29.97 28.99
N GLY A 490 -19.81 -29.48 28.67
CA GLY A 490 -20.36 -28.26 29.23
C GLY A 490 -19.79 -26.95 28.69
N VAL A 491 -18.95 -26.99 27.65
CA VAL A 491 -18.34 -25.81 27.02
C VAL A 491 -19.40 -24.98 26.29
N VAL A 492 -20.30 -25.63 25.53
CA VAL A 492 -21.47 -24.97 24.93
C VAL A 492 -22.75 -25.61 25.49
N PRO A 493 -23.64 -24.85 26.15
CA PRO A 493 -24.85 -25.42 26.72
C PRO A 493 -25.77 -26.05 25.66
N ALA A 494 -26.37 -27.21 25.99
CA ALA A 494 -27.30 -27.91 25.09
C ALA A 494 -28.40 -27.00 24.55
N ARG A 495 -28.98 -26.14 25.39
CA ARG A 495 -30.02 -25.16 25.01
C ARG A 495 -29.60 -24.18 23.91
N VAL A 496 -28.32 -23.80 23.85
CA VAL A 496 -27.79 -22.89 22.83
C VAL A 496 -27.79 -23.59 21.48
N VAL A 497 -27.31 -24.84 21.45
CA VAL A 497 -27.27 -25.67 20.24
C VAL A 497 -28.68 -26.10 19.81
N ASP A 498 -29.47 -26.62 20.75
CA ASP A 498 -30.79 -27.20 20.48
C ASP A 498 -31.83 -26.13 20.12
N GLY A 499 -31.65 -24.90 20.63
CA GLY A 499 -32.51 -23.74 20.35
C GLY A 499 -32.06 -22.89 19.15
N ALA A 500 -30.91 -23.18 18.53
CA ALA A 500 -30.40 -22.42 17.40
C ALA A 500 -31.38 -22.52 16.20
N PRO A 501 -31.95 -21.41 15.70
CA PRO A 501 -32.93 -21.42 14.60
C PRO A 501 -32.39 -22.04 13.31
N GLY A 502 -31.08 -21.91 13.07
CA GLY A 502 -30.42 -22.48 11.89
C GLY A 502 -30.05 -23.97 12.02
N ARG A 503 -30.36 -24.62 13.14
CA ARG A 503 -30.16 -26.06 13.29
C ARG A 503 -31.23 -26.83 12.52
N SER A 504 -30.79 -27.70 11.61
CA SER A 504 -31.68 -28.51 10.79
C SER A 504 -31.42 -30.00 10.95
N ARG A 505 -32.48 -30.81 10.89
CA ARG A 505 -32.37 -32.29 10.91
C ARG A 505 -31.60 -32.81 9.69
N THR A 506 -31.56 -32.07 8.59
CA THR A 506 -30.77 -32.42 7.40
C THR A 506 -29.27 -32.44 7.68
N GLY A 507 -28.82 -31.66 8.67
CA GLY A 507 -27.41 -31.59 9.05
C GLY A 507 -26.86 -32.94 9.53
N ALA A 508 -27.67 -33.74 10.23
CA ALA A 508 -27.34 -35.08 10.70
C ALA A 508 -27.35 -36.16 9.60
N LEU A 509 -27.87 -35.84 8.41
CA LEU A 509 -27.88 -36.76 7.27
C LEU A 509 -26.56 -36.75 6.50
N MET A 510 -25.74 -35.71 6.68
CA MET A 510 -24.52 -35.56 5.90
C MET A 510 -23.46 -36.58 6.35
N PRO A 511 -22.69 -37.15 5.41
CA PRO A 511 -21.62 -38.09 5.74
C PRO A 511 -20.63 -37.50 6.76
N ALA A 512 -20.06 -38.35 7.62
CA ALA A 512 -19.02 -37.93 8.58
C ALA A 512 -17.78 -37.34 7.89
N ASP A 513 -17.53 -37.79 6.65
CA ASP A 513 -16.49 -37.27 5.79
C ASP A 513 -16.96 -36.07 4.94
N ALA A 514 -18.10 -35.41 5.18
CA ALA A 514 -18.41 -34.20 4.42
C ALA A 514 -17.53 -33.02 4.87
N VAL A 515 -16.96 -32.28 3.92
CA VAL A 515 -16.55 -30.90 4.20
C VAL A 515 -17.83 -30.09 4.33
N ARG A 516 -18.11 -29.55 5.51
CA ARG A 516 -19.41 -28.90 5.77
C ARG A 516 -19.38 -27.44 5.35
N ILE A 517 -18.35 -26.71 5.74
CA ILE A 517 -18.16 -25.29 5.47
C ILE A 517 -17.14 -25.12 4.33
N SER A 518 -17.55 -25.48 3.11
CA SER A 518 -16.69 -25.33 1.92
C SER A 518 -16.33 -23.87 1.64
N VAL A 519 -17.25 -22.95 1.91
CA VAL A 519 -17.09 -21.50 1.76
C VAL A 519 -17.59 -20.80 3.02
N ALA A 520 -16.75 -20.03 3.69
CA ALA A 520 -17.15 -19.14 4.78
C ALA A 520 -17.03 -17.68 4.33
N GLY A 521 -18.00 -16.85 4.69
CA GLY A 521 -17.90 -15.39 4.59
C GLY A 521 -17.88 -14.80 6.00
N ILE A 522 -16.79 -14.15 6.39
CA ILE A 522 -16.63 -13.62 7.75
C ILE A 522 -16.62 -12.10 7.69
N ASP A 523 -17.52 -11.49 8.44
CA ASP A 523 -17.65 -10.05 8.56
C ASP A 523 -16.72 -9.53 9.66
N LEU A 524 -15.88 -8.57 9.32
CA LEU A 524 -14.87 -7.98 10.17
C LEU A 524 -15.07 -6.48 10.25
N VAL A 525 -14.82 -5.92 11.42
CA VAL A 525 -14.83 -4.48 11.66
C VAL A 525 -13.54 -4.07 12.34
N ARG A 526 -13.13 -2.84 12.12
CA ARG A 526 -11.99 -2.21 12.80
C ARG A 526 -12.52 -1.14 13.72
N ASP A 527 -12.05 -1.08 14.97
CA ASP A 527 -12.54 -0.11 15.94
C ASP A 527 -11.67 1.17 15.99
N ARG A 528 -12.05 2.10 16.86
CA ARG A 528 -11.31 3.35 17.12
C ARG A 528 -9.89 3.17 17.68
N ALA A 529 -9.58 2.00 18.22
CA ALA A 529 -8.29 1.67 18.81
C ALA A 529 -7.44 0.82 17.85
N ASP A 530 -7.79 0.82 16.57
CA ASP A 530 -7.09 0.11 15.50
C ASP A 530 -7.14 -1.43 15.63
N ARG A 531 -8.18 -1.96 16.27
CA ARG A 531 -8.33 -3.40 16.52
C ARG A 531 -9.38 -4.04 15.62
N TRP A 532 -9.07 -5.24 15.15
CA TRP A 532 -9.98 -6.06 14.34
C TRP A 532 -10.88 -6.93 15.20
N PHE A 533 -12.18 -6.95 14.86
CA PHE A 533 -13.18 -7.82 15.47
C PHE A 533 -13.94 -8.57 14.39
N VAL A 534 -14.25 -9.84 14.64
CA VAL A 534 -15.27 -10.57 13.87
C VAL A 534 -16.63 -10.09 14.33
N LEU A 535 -17.46 -9.57 13.43
CA LEU A 535 -18.82 -9.13 13.72
C LEU A 535 -19.84 -10.26 13.53
N GLU A 536 -19.68 -11.07 12.48
CA GLU A 536 -20.64 -12.11 12.09
C GLU A 536 -19.97 -13.18 11.22
N ASP A 537 -20.39 -14.43 11.40
CA ASP A 537 -20.01 -15.56 10.56
C ASP A 537 -21.14 -15.83 9.56
N ASN A 538 -20.84 -16.11 8.29
CA ASN A 538 -21.84 -16.48 7.28
C ASN A 538 -21.46 -17.82 6.67
N LEU A 539 -22.13 -18.89 7.12
CA LEU A 539 -21.72 -20.28 6.85
C LEU A 539 -22.73 -21.07 6.00
N ARG A 540 -23.83 -20.42 5.62
CA ARG A 540 -24.87 -20.98 4.74
C ARG A 540 -24.56 -20.72 3.27
N VAL A 541 -24.90 -19.52 2.79
CA VAL A 541 -24.78 -19.11 1.39
C VAL A 541 -24.11 -17.72 1.33
N PRO A 542 -22.83 -17.60 1.73
CA PRO A 542 -22.16 -16.31 1.75
C PRO A 542 -22.04 -15.74 0.32
N SER A 543 -22.38 -14.46 0.18
CA SER A 543 -22.26 -13.68 -1.06
C SER A 543 -21.24 -12.56 -0.91
N GLY A 544 -20.72 -12.08 -2.05
CA GLY A 544 -19.82 -10.95 -2.17
C GLY A 544 -18.52 -11.22 -2.93
N ILE A 545 -18.18 -12.49 -3.22
CA ILE A 545 -16.95 -12.84 -3.95
C ILE A 545 -17.00 -12.24 -5.35
N GLY A 546 -18.12 -12.40 -6.07
CA GLY A 546 -18.25 -11.86 -7.42
C GLY A 546 -18.22 -10.33 -7.41
N PHE A 547 -18.85 -9.72 -6.41
CA PHE A 547 -18.82 -8.26 -6.22
C PHE A 547 -17.42 -7.72 -5.93
N SER A 548 -16.59 -8.43 -5.16
CA SER A 548 -15.20 -8.02 -4.92
C SER A 548 -14.37 -8.04 -6.23
N ILE A 549 -14.54 -9.09 -7.05
CA ILE A 549 -13.83 -9.24 -8.33
C ILE A 549 -14.27 -8.17 -9.33
N ILE A 550 -15.58 -7.95 -9.48
CA ILE A 550 -16.08 -6.96 -10.44
C ILE A 550 -15.74 -5.53 -10.01
N SER A 551 -15.70 -5.24 -8.70
CA SER A 551 -15.32 -3.93 -8.18
C SER A 551 -13.92 -3.53 -8.63
N ARG A 552 -12.92 -4.41 -8.49
CA ARG A 552 -11.55 -4.19 -8.99
C ARG A 552 -11.52 -3.83 -10.49
N ARG A 553 -12.28 -4.56 -11.30
CA ARG A 553 -12.32 -4.35 -12.76
C ARG A 553 -12.99 -3.05 -13.13
N LEU A 554 -14.11 -2.73 -12.48
CA LEU A 554 -14.86 -1.50 -12.74
C LEU A 554 -14.02 -0.28 -12.36
N VAL A 555 -13.43 -0.26 -11.15
CA VAL A 555 -12.57 0.85 -10.70
C VAL A 555 -11.39 1.04 -11.65
N ARG A 556 -10.66 -0.04 -11.99
CA ARG A 556 -9.53 0.02 -12.95
C ARG A 556 -9.97 0.52 -14.34
N SER A 557 -11.19 0.21 -14.77
CA SER A 557 -11.71 0.64 -16.07
C SER A 557 -12.03 2.13 -16.12
N VAL A 558 -12.47 2.73 -15.01
CA VAL A 558 -12.94 4.13 -14.98
C VAL A 558 -11.93 5.09 -14.37
N LEU A 559 -10.93 4.56 -13.66
CA LEU A 559 -9.78 5.27 -13.10
C LEU A 559 -8.48 4.57 -13.54
N PRO A 560 -8.10 4.62 -14.83
CA PRO A 560 -6.91 3.92 -15.32
C PRO A 560 -5.60 4.43 -14.70
N ASP A 561 -5.55 5.71 -14.31
CA ASP A 561 -4.39 6.32 -13.65
C ASP A 561 -4.26 5.91 -12.17
N LEU A 562 -5.29 5.27 -11.60
CA LEU A 562 -5.28 4.75 -10.24
C LEU A 562 -4.82 3.28 -10.26
N GLU A 563 -3.52 3.09 -10.53
CA GLU A 563 -2.94 1.75 -10.54
C GLU A 563 -2.75 1.23 -9.09
N PRO A 564 -3.10 -0.05 -8.83
CA PRO A 564 -2.79 -0.67 -7.55
C PRO A 564 -1.27 -0.69 -7.34
N PRO A 565 -0.77 -0.39 -6.13
CA PRO A 565 0.66 -0.43 -5.85
C PRO A 565 1.22 -1.84 -6.02
N ALA A 566 2.52 -1.94 -6.25
CA ALA A 566 3.22 -3.22 -6.26
C ALA A 566 2.94 -3.99 -4.96
N GLY A 567 2.60 -5.28 -5.08
CA GLY A 567 2.23 -6.13 -3.94
C GLY A 567 0.71 -6.30 -3.72
N VAL A 568 -0.16 -5.54 -4.41
CA VAL A 568 -1.61 -5.85 -4.38
C VAL A 568 -1.88 -7.20 -5.02
N VAL A 569 -2.52 -8.10 -4.27
CA VAL A 569 -2.85 -9.44 -4.75
C VAL A 569 -3.96 -9.37 -5.80
N GLY A 570 -3.77 -10.10 -6.89
CA GLY A 570 -4.77 -10.28 -7.93
C GLY A 570 -5.97 -11.08 -7.42
N VAL A 571 -7.18 -10.61 -7.74
CA VAL A 571 -8.44 -11.28 -7.41
C VAL A 571 -8.88 -12.30 -8.47
N ASP A 572 -8.21 -12.32 -9.62
CA ASP A 572 -8.62 -13.14 -10.78
C ASP A 572 -8.47 -14.66 -10.56
N ASP A 573 -7.57 -15.06 -9.66
CA ASP A 573 -7.34 -16.47 -9.29
C ASP A 573 -8.38 -17.03 -8.30
N VAL A 574 -9.17 -16.17 -7.66
CA VAL A 574 -10.11 -16.58 -6.60
C VAL A 574 -11.16 -17.59 -7.07
N PRO A 575 -11.79 -17.43 -8.25
CA PRO A 575 -12.70 -18.46 -8.79
C PRO A 575 -12.02 -19.81 -8.99
N ARG A 576 -10.74 -19.84 -9.40
CA ARG A 576 -9.97 -21.08 -9.54
C ARG A 576 -9.74 -21.74 -8.17
N MET A 577 -9.41 -20.97 -7.14
CA MET A 577 -9.28 -21.46 -5.77
C MET A 577 -10.61 -22.04 -5.26
N LEU A 578 -11.73 -21.34 -5.49
CA LEU A 578 -13.06 -21.81 -5.12
C LEU A 578 -13.39 -23.13 -5.82
N LYS A 579 -13.19 -23.22 -7.13
CA LYS A 579 -13.41 -24.47 -7.89
C LYS A 579 -12.59 -25.63 -7.32
N ALA A 580 -11.31 -25.40 -7.02
CA ALA A 580 -10.44 -26.42 -6.45
C ALA A 580 -10.95 -26.90 -5.08
N ALA A 581 -11.41 -26.00 -4.22
CA ALA A 581 -12.02 -26.36 -2.93
C ALA A 581 -13.28 -27.20 -3.11
N LEU A 582 -14.18 -26.79 -4.02
CA LEU A 582 -15.40 -27.54 -4.35
C LEU A 582 -15.12 -28.96 -4.88
N LEU A 583 -14.13 -29.10 -5.77
CA LEU A 583 -13.71 -30.40 -6.31
C LEU A 583 -13.09 -31.29 -5.22
N SER A 584 -12.29 -30.72 -4.33
CA SER A 584 -11.64 -31.48 -3.25
C SER A 584 -12.65 -32.12 -2.28
N ALA A 585 -13.87 -31.57 -2.16
CA ALA A 585 -14.90 -32.13 -1.29
C ALA A 585 -15.47 -33.47 -1.80
N VAL A 586 -15.29 -33.79 -3.09
CA VAL A 586 -15.77 -35.03 -3.72
C VAL A 586 -14.95 -36.24 -3.25
N ALA A 587 -15.55 -37.44 -3.22
CA ALA A 587 -14.90 -38.66 -2.72
C ALA A 587 -13.70 -39.12 -3.57
N ASP A 588 -13.77 -38.95 -4.89
CA ASP A 588 -12.65 -39.20 -5.82
C ASP A 588 -12.43 -37.96 -6.71
N PRO A 589 -11.65 -36.96 -6.24
CA PRO A 589 -11.40 -35.74 -7.00
C PRO A 589 -10.60 -35.95 -8.28
N VAL A 590 -9.87 -37.07 -8.41
CA VAL A 590 -9.05 -37.38 -9.60
C VAL A 590 -9.92 -37.98 -10.70
N ALA A 591 -10.88 -38.83 -10.34
CA ALA A 591 -11.87 -39.35 -11.27
C ALA A 591 -12.98 -38.34 -11.59
N ALA A 592 -13.32 -37.45 -10.66
CA ALA A 592 -14.30 -36.38 -10.88
C ALA A 592 -13.71 -35.31 -11.81
N GLY A 593 -14.16 -35.28 -13.06
CA GLY A 593 -13.78 -34.26 -14.01
C GLY A 593 -14.30 -32.86 -13.63
N ALA A 594 -13.64 -31.81 -14.13
CA ALA A 594 -14.06 -30.42 -13.92
C ALA A 594 -15.51 -30.13 -14.37
N ASP A 595 -16.05 -30.95 -15.27
CA ASP A 595 -17.39 -30.84 -15.82
C ASP A 595 -18.49 -31.41 -14.92
N GLU A 596 -18.13 -32.07 -13.80
CA GLU A 596 -19.07 -32.66 -12.83
C GLU A 596 -19.45 -31.70 -11.67
N VAL A 597 -19.00 -30.45 -11.72
CA VAL A 597 -19.38 -29.39 -10.75
C VAL A 597 -20.37 -28.44 -11.41
N ALA A 598 -21.40 -28.02 -10.67
CA ALA A 598 -22.32 -26.97 -11.12
C ALA A 598 -22.60 -25.97 -9.99
N LEU A 599 -22.91 -24.71 -10.36
CA LEU A 599 -23.46 -23.72 -9.44
C LEU A 599 -24.99 -23.82 -9.49
N LEU A 600 -25.60 -24.18 -8.37
CA LEU A 600 -27.04 -24.34 -8.23
C LEU A 600 -27.65 -23.03 -7.72
N SER A 601 -28.57 -22.44 -8.48
CA SER A 601 -29.18 -21.11 -8.24
C SER A 601 -30.70 -21.14 -8.38
N SER A 602 -31.41 -20.19 -7.76
CA SER A 602 -32.86 -19.98 -7.99
C SER A 602 -33.18 -19.37 -9.37
N GLY A 603 -32.15 -18.98 -10.14
CA GLY A 603 -32.31 -18.39 -11.47
C GLY A 603 -32.34 -16.86 -11.44
N PRO A 604 -32.83 -16.20 -12.52
CA PRO A 604 -32.87 -14.73 -12.62
C PRO A 604 -33.70 -14.00 -11.56
N VAL A 605 -34.55 -14.73 -10.84
CA VAL A 605 -35.31 -14.21 -9.70
C VAL A 605 -34.47 -14.05 -8.44
N ASP A 606 -33.27 -14.62 -8.39
CA ASP A 606 -32.37 -14.52 -7.25
C ASP A 606 -31.74 -13.11 -7.14
N PRO A 607 -31.76 -12.46 -5.95
CA PRO A 607 -31.13 -11.15 -5.75
C PRO A 607 -29.63 -11.09 -6.07
N ALA A 608 -28.93 -12.22 -5.97
CA ALA A 608 -27.50 -12.37 -6.25
C ALA A 608 -27.24 -13.05 -7.62
N TRP A 609 -28.22 -13.09 -8.52
CA TRP A 609 -28.11 -13.73 -9.84
C TRP A 609 -26.88 -13.30 -10.64
N PHE A 610 -26.57 -12.00 -10.64
CA PHE A 610 -25.37 -11.47 -11.30
C PHE A 610 -24.08 -12.11 -10.76
N GLU A 611 -23.96 -12.25 -9.45
CA GLU A 611 -22.79 -12.91 -8.84
C GLU A 611 -22.75 -14.40 -9.21
N HIS A 612 -23.90 -15.07 -9.23
CA HIS A 612 -23.97 -16.50 -9.56
C HIS A 612 -23.45 -16.77 -10.98
N THR A 613 -23.90 -15.98 -11.96
CA THR A 613 -23.46 -16.12 -13.35
C THR A 613 -21.99 -15.74 -13.54
N LEU A 614 -21.54 -14.66 -12.90
CA LEU A 614 -20.14 -14.23 -12.94
C LEU A 614 -19.19 -15.30 -12.38
N LEU A 615 -19.51 -15.85 -11.20
CA LEU A 615 -18.67 -16.87 -10.57
C LEU A 615 -18.68 -18.18 -11.37
N ALA A 616 -19.83 -18.61 -11.87
CA ALA A 616 -19.93 -19.81 -12.68
C ALA A 616 -19.11 -19.71 -13.98
N ASP A 617 -19.22 -18.58 -14.68
CA ASP A 617 -18.42 -18.26 -15.86
C ASP A 617 -16.92 -18.30 -15.55
N ARG A 618 -16.48 -17.65 -14.46
CA ARG A 618 -15.06 -17.63 -14.08
C ARG A 618 -14.51 -18.94 -13.55
N MET A 619 -15.35 -19.77 -12.95
CA MET A 619 -14.98 -21.14 -12.61
C MET A 619 -15.01 -22.07 -13.83
N GLY A 620 -15.65 -21.67 -14.94
CA GLY A 620 -15.93 -22.55 -16.05
C GLY A 620 -16.79 -23.75 -15.60
N VAL A 621 -17.89 -23.46 -14.90
CA VAL A 621 -18.90 -24.45 -14.49
C VAL A 621 -20.28 -23.97 -14.93
N PRO A 622 -21.23 -24.88 -15.25
CA PRO A 622 -22.60 -24.48 -15.56
C PRO A 622 -23.31 -23.85 -14.36
N VAL A 623 -24.18 -22.88 -14.63
CA VAL A 623 -25.27 -22.53 -13.72
C VAL A 623 -26.45 -23.45 -14.00
N VAL A 624 -27.00 -24.06 -12.95
CA VAL A 624 -28.18 -24.91 -13.02
C VAL A 624 -29.22 -24.41 -12.02
N THR A 625 -30.49 -24.59 -12.34
CA THR A 625 -31.61 -24.43 -11.41
C THR A 625 -32.11 -25.81 -10.97
N PRO A 626 -32.95 -25.90 -9.92
CA PRO A 626 -33.57 -27.17 -9.57
C PRO A 626 -34.29 -27.85 -10.75
N ARG A 627 -34.89 -27.06 -11.66
CA ARG A 627 -35.58 -27.55 -12.86
C ARG A 627 -34.66 -28.13 -13.92
N ASP A 628 -33.36 -27.91 -13.81
CA ASP A 628 -32.35 -28.50 -14.70
C ASP A 628 -31.78 -29.79 -14.11
N LEU A 629 -32.22 -30.22 -12.92
CA LEU A 629 -31.67 -31.37 -12.22
C LEU A 629 -32.63 -32.57 -12.23
N GLN A 630 -32.06 -33.76 -12.40
CA GLN A 630 -32.76 -35.03 -12.23
C GLN A 630 -31.95 -35.94 -11.29
N VAL A 631 -32.62 -36.49 -10.28
CA VAL A 631 -32.01 -37.46 -9.35
C VAL A 631 -32.53 -38.86 -9.68
N THR A 632 -31.63 -39.78 -10.01
CA THR A 632 -31.95 -41.18 -10.28
C THR A 632 -31.16 -42.11 -9.36
N ARG A 633 -31.33 -43.43 -9.51
CA ARG A 633 -30.48 -44.41 -8.78
C ARG A 633 -29.01 -44.37 -9.23
N GLU A 634 -28.74 -43.87 -10.43
CA GLU A 634 -27.39 -43.82 -11.02
C GLU A 634 -26.60 -42.59 -10.56
N GLY A 635 -27.28 -41.56 -10.06
CA GLY A 635 -26.65 -40.31 -9.61
C GLY A 635 -27.55 -39.09 -9.74
N VAL A 636 -26.91 -37.93 -9.61
CA VAL A 636 -27.52 -36.61 -9.85
C VAL A 636 -27.05 -36.11 -11.21
N PHE A 637 -27.98 -35.64 -12.03
CA PHE A 637 -27.70 -35.22 -13.39
C PHE A 637 -28.22 -33.81 -13.68
N ALA A 638 -27.43 -33.00 -14.39
CA ALA A 638 -27.93 -31.85 -15.12
C ALA A 638 -28.54 -32.32 -16.44
N VAL A 639 -29.78 -31.93 -16.72
CA VAL A 639 -30.53 -32.25 -17.93
C VAL A 639 -30.59 -31.01 -18.80
N GLY A 640 -30.16 -31.12 -20.05
CA GLY A 640 -30.25 -30.03 -21.02
C GLY A 640 -30.40 -30.53 -22.46
N PRO A 641 -30.39 -29.62 -23.46
CA PRO A 641 -30.59 -29.98 -24.87
C PRO A 641 -29.57 -30.99 -25.42
N GLY A 642 -28.35 -31.01 -24.87
CA GLY A 642 -27.27 -31.93 -25.23
C GLY A 642 -27.32 -33.29 -24.52
N GLY A 643 -28.36 -33.58 -23.74
CA GLY A 643 -28.51 -34.80 -22.95
C GLY A 643 -28.32 -34.58 -21.44
N ARG A 644 -28.13 -35.69 -20.71
CA ARG A 644 -27.89 -35.68 -19.26
C ARG A 644 -26.40 -35.76 -18.95
N ARG A 645 -25.91 -34.94 -18.01
CA ARG A 645 -24.54 -34.94 -17.51
C ARG A 645 -24.51 -35.19 -16.02
N ARG A 646 -23.68 -36.12 -15.56
CA ARG A 646 -23.56 -36.46 -14.13
C ARG A 646 -22.89 -35.31 -13.37
N LEU A 647 -23.35 -35.07 -12.15
CA LEU A 647 -22.78 -34.09 -11.22
C LEU A 647 -22.32 -34.79 -9.94
N SER A 648 -21.14 -34.40 -9.48
CA SER A 648 -20.50 -34.90 -8.26
C SER A 648 -20.41 -33.82 -7.17
N ALA A 649 -20.52 -32.54 -7.53
CA ALA A 649 -20.69 -31.45 -6.57
C ALA A 649 -21.64 -30.35 -7.08
N LEU A 650 -22.39 -29.76 -6.16
CA LEU A 650 -23.26 -28.60 -6.39
C LEU A 650 -22.83 -27.48 -5.44
N TYR A 651 -22.33 -26.38 -5.99
CA TYR A 651 -22.17 -25.15 -5.23
C TYR A 651 -23.56 -24.52 -5.06
N ARG A 652 -24.18 -24.80 -3.91
CA ARG A 652 -25.54 -24.43 -3.56
C ARG A 652 -25.60 -22.95 -3.21
N ARG A 653 -26.37 -22.21 -4.00
CA ARG A 653 -26.72 -20.80 -3.78
C ARG A 653 -28.18 -20.55 -3.44
N LEU A 654 -28.88 -21.58 -2.96
CA LEU A 654 -30.26 -21.49 -2.45
C LEU A 654 -30.28 -21.82 -0.97
N ASP A 655 -31.24 -21.26 -0.26
CA ASP A 655 -31.54 -21.69 1.10
C ASP A 655 -32.05 -23.13 1.16
N GLU A 656 -31.93 -23.75 2.33
CA GLU A 656 -32.24 -25.16 2.51
C GLU A 656 -33.73 -25.46 2.28
N GLN A 657 -34.60 -24.56 2.74
CA GLN A 657 -36.04 -24.69 2.56
C GLN A 657 -36.45 -24.57 1.09
N ASP A 658 -35.90 -23.60 0.36
CA ASP A 658 -36.16 -23.43 -1.07
C ASP A 658 -35.72 -24.67 -1.86
N LEU A 659 -34.58 -25.27 -1.50
CA LEU A 659 -34.12 -26.52 -2.11
C LEU A 659 -35.05 -27.70 -1.79
N LEU A 660 -35.57 -27.77 -0.57
CA LEU A 660 -36.50 -28.81 -0.12
C LEU A 660 -37.83 -28.77 -0.88
N ASP A 661 -38.32 -27.56 -1.15
CA ASP A 661 -39.61 -27.30 -1.81
C ASP A 661 -39.50 -27.30 -3.34
N ALA A 662 -38.28 -27.37 -3.90
CA ALA A 662 -38.05 -27.31 -5.33
C ALA A 662 -38.49 -28.57 -6.11
N THR A 663 -38.71 -28.36 -7.41
CA THR A 663 -39.10 -29.38 -8.39
C THR A 663 -37.99 -29.59 -9.43
N GLY A 664 -37.72 -30.86 -9.76
CA GLY A 664 -36.74 -31.30 -10.74
C GLY A 664 -37.17 -31.19 -12.20
N ALA A 665 -36.27 -31.57 -13.10
CA ALA A 665 -36.49 -31.60 -14.55
C ALA A 665 -37.60 -32.57 -15.00
N ASP A 666 -37.94 -33.55 -14.18
CA ASP A 666 -39.02 -34.52 -14.40
C ASP A 666 -40.34 -34.12 -13.74
N GLU A 667 -40.47 -32.84 -13.34
CA GLU A 667 -41.61 -32.25 -12.63
C GLU A 667 -41.90 -32.90 -11.26
N ARG A 668 -40.92 -33.62 -10.68
CA ARG A 668 -41.05 -34.24 -9.35
C ARG A 668 -40.34 -33.44 -8.27
N PRO A 669 -40.81 -33.48 -7.01
CA PRO A 669 -40.09 -32.86 -5.89
C PRO A 669 -38.66 -33.42 -5.78
N ILE A 670 -37.65 -32.54 -5.85
CA ILE A 670 -36.25 -32.95 -5.93
C ILE A 670 -35.52 -32.89 -4.60
N GLY A 671 -35.93 -32.00 -3.69
CA GLY A 671 -35.18 -31.69 -2.47
C GLY A 671 -34.82 -32.91 -1.62
N ARG A 672 -35.81 -33.75 -1.28
CA ARG A 672 -35.57 -35.00 -0.51
C ARG A 672 -34.71 -36.02 -1.26
N ALA A 673 -34.86 -36.10 -2.58
CA ALA A 673 -34.06 -37.02 -3.39
C ALA A 673 -32.59 -36.55 -3.42
N LEU A 674 -32.36 -35.26 -3.57
CA LEU A 674 -31.02 -34.67 -3.57
C LEU A 674 -30.35 -34.79 -2.20
N LEU A 675 -31.08 -34.57 -1.10
CA LEU A 675 -30.55 -34.79 0.25
C LEU A 675 -30.17 -36.25 0.50
N ARG A 676 -30.93 -37.22 -0.01
CA ARG A 676 -30.55 -38.64 0.05
C ARG A 676 -29.28 -38.93 -0.75
N ALA A 677 -29.17 -38.37 -1.96
CA ALA A 677 -27.96 -38.49 -2.77
C ALA A 677 -26.74 -37.84 -2.09
N ALA A 678 -26.93 -36.73 -1.39
CA ALA A 678 -25.89 -36.10 -0.58
C ALA A 678 -25.50 -36.93 0.64
N ALA A 679 -26.50 -37.50 1.34
CA ALA A 679 -26.30 -38.39 2.48
C ALA A 679 -25.55 -39.69 2.13
N SER A 680 -25.74 -40.22 0.91
CA SER A 680 -24.99 -41.37 0.40
C SER A 680 -23.62 -41.02 -0.19
N GLY A 681 -23.23 -39.74 -0.20
CA GLY A 681 -21.99 -39.27 -0.82
C GLY A 681 -21.98 -39.30 -2.35
N THR A 682 -23.14 -39.50 -2.99
CA THR A 682 -23.28 -39.54 -4.46
C THR A 682 -23.10 -38.16 -5.10
N VAL A 683 -23.41 -37.09 -4.36
CA VAL A 683 -23.14 -35.70 -4.73
C VAL A 683 -22.72 -34.94 -3.47
N ARG A 684 -21.85 -33.94 -3.58
CA ARG A 684 -21.56 -33.00 -2.48
C ARG A 684 -22.37 -31.72 -2.64
N LEU A 685 -23.06 -31.30 -1.59
CA LEU A 685 -23.68 -29.98 -1.51
C LEU A 685 -22.70 -29.04 -0.80
N CYS A 686 -22.25 -28.00 -1.49
CA CYS A 686 -21.30 -27.03 -0.97
C CYS A 686 -22.01 -25.67 -0.84
N ASN A 687 -22.21 -25.09 0.32
CA ASN A 687 -22.01 -25.65 1.65
C ASN A 687 -23.05 -26.73 2.00
N ALA A 688 -22.66 -27.61 2.94
CA ALA A 688 -23.53 -28.68 3.41
C ALA A 688 -24.75 -28.12 4.16
N PRO A 689 -25.91 -28.80 4.11
CA PRO A 689 -27.08 -28.51 4.95
C PRO A 689 -26.77 -28.47 6.45
N GLY A 690 -27.55 -27.67 7.19
CA GLY A 690 -27.45 -27.58 8.65
C GLY A 690 -26.33 -26.69 9.23
N ASN A 691 -25.51 -26.02 8.41
CA ASN A 691 -24.47 -25.11 8.91
C ASN A 691 -25.02 -23.90 9.69
N GLY A 692 -26.31 -23.60 9.55
CA GLY A 692 -26.96 -22.48 10.24
C GLY A 692 -26.91 -22.55 11.76
N VAL A 693 -26.59 -23.71 12.33
CA VAL A 693 -26.34 -23.85 13.77
C VAL A 693 -25.08 -23.12 14.24
N ALA A 694 -24.12 -22.86 13.35
CA ALA A 694 -22.81 -22.29 13.70
C ALA A 694 -22.67 -20.80 13.35
N ASP A 695 -23.57 -20.25 12.53
CA ASP A 695 -23.67 -18.80 12.28
C ASP A 695 -24.81 -18.15 13.07
N ASP A 696 -25.36 -18.86 14.06
CA ASP A 696 -26.35 -18.31 14.98
C ASP A 696 -25.74 -17.25 15.91
N LYS A 697 -26.50 -16.17 16.17
CA LYS A 697 -26.01 -15.01 16.93
C LYS A 697 -25.71 -15.32 18.40
N LEU A 698 -26.37 -16.31 18.99
CA LEU A 698 -26.06 -16.74 20.35
C LEU A 698 -24.86 -17.69 20.36
N VAL A 699 -24.77 -18.58 19.36
CA VAL A 699 -23.62 -19.49 19.18
C VAL A 699 -22.32 -18.71 18.93
N TYR A 700 -22.40 -17.59 18.22
CA TYR A 700 -21.29 -16.66 18.00
C TYR A 700 -20.51 -16.33 19.29
N ALA A 701 -21.19 -16.14 20.42
CA ALA A 701 -20.57 -15.80 21.71
C ALA A 701 -19.62 -16.89 22.23
N TYR A 702 -19.75 -18.13 21.76
CA TYR A 702 -18.97 -19.28 22.19
C TYR A 702 -17.82 -19.63 21.25
N VAL A 703 -17.68 -18.97 20.10
CA VAL A 703 -16.61 -19.30 19.13
C VAL A 703 -15.20 -19.21 19.71
N PRO A 704 -14.85 -18.23 20.57
CA PRO A 704 -13.56 -18.23 21.27
C PRO A 704 -13.30 -19.52 22.08
N ALA A 705 -14.32 -20.01 22.79
CA ALA A 705 -14.24 -21.26 23.54
C ALA A 705 -14.18 -22.50 22.62
N MET A 706 -14.79 -22.44 21.44
CA MET A 706 -14.65 -23.51 20.43
C MET A 706 -13.22 -23.60 19.89
N ILE A 707 -12.54 -22.48 19.69
CA ILE A 707 -11.15 -22.46 19.23
C ILE A 707 -10.24 -23.13 20.27
N ASP A 708 -10.37 -22.74 21.54
CA ASP A 708 -9.65 -23.37 22.64
C ASP A 708 -9.96 -24.88 22.75
N TYR A 709 -11.25 -25.24 22.79
CA TYR A 709 -11.68 -26.63 22.96
C TYR A 709 -11.25 -27.56 21.81
N TYR A 710 -11.47 -27.14 20.55
CA TYR A 710 -11.23 -28.02 19.40
C TYR A 710 -9.82 -27.98 18.86
N LEU A 711 -9.10 -26.87 19.05
CA LEU A 711 -7.77 -26.66 18.47
C LEU A 711 -6.68 -26.58 19.55
N GLY A 712 -7.02 -26.32 20.81
CA GLY A 712 -6.04 -26.07 21.88
C GLY A 712 -5.26 -24.77 21.64
N GLU A 713 -5.86 -23.81 20.94
CA GLU A 713 -5.22 -22.57 20.51
C GLU A 713 -5.93 -21.35 21.15
N THR A 714 -5.20 -20.26 21.37
CA THR A 714 -5.81 -18.98 21.73
C THR A 714 -6.41 -18.31 20.47
N PRO A 715 -7.62 -17.72 20.55
CA PRO A 715 -8.18 -16.96 19.43
C PRO A 715 -7.26 -15.84 18.95
N LEU A 716 -6.99 -15.79 17.65
CA LEU A 716 -6.17 -14.74 17.02
C LEU A 716 -6.95 -13.49 16.64
N LEU A 717 -8.28 -13.60 16.53
CA LEU A 717 -9.18 -12.48 16.24
C LEU A 717 -10.21 -12.35 17.34
N ASP A 718 -10.46 -11.12 17.76
CA ASP A 718 -11.44 -10.82 18.80
C ASP A 718 -12.86 -11.01 18.29
N ASN A 719 -13.74 -11.48 19.18
CA ASN A 719 -15.19 -11.30 19.02
C ASN A 719 -15.60 -9.97 19.64
N VAL A 720 -16.65 -9.37 19.09
CA VAL A 720 -17.42 -8.36 19.81
C VAL A 720 -18.04 -8.99 21.06
N PRO A 721 -17.82 -8.43 22.26
CA PRO A 721 -18.44 -8.97 23.47
C PRO A 721 -19.96 -9.05 23.31
N THR A 722 -20.50 -10.26 23.54
CA THR A 722 -21.90 -10.61 23.26
C THR A 722 -22.54 -11.23 24.49
N TYR A 723 -23.68 -10.67 24.89
CA TYR A 723 -24.46 -11.05 26.04
C TYR A 723 -25.68 -11.87 25.62
N SER A 724 -25.88 -13.00 26.27
CA SER A 724 -27.08 -13.83 26.15
C SER A 724 -28.16 -13.31 27.08
N CYS A 725 -29.28 -12.85 26.54
CA CYS A 725 -30.42 -12.45 27.38
C CYS A 725 -31.10 -13.66 28.06
N ALA A 726 -30.77 -14.89 27.66
CA ALA A 726 -31.21 -16.10 28.35
C ALA A 726 -30.58 -16.24 29.75
N ASP A 727 -29.35 -15.75 29.94
CA ASP A 727 -28.71 -15.70 31.26
C ASP A 727 -29.33 -14.57 32.10
N PRO A 728 -29.92 -14.85 33.28
CA PRO A 728 -30.57 -13.82 34.09
C PRO A 728 -29.66 -12.67 34.54
N ARG A 729 -28.36 -12.93 34.75
CA ARG A 729 -27.38 -11.91 35.16
C ARG A 729 -27.03 -11.02 33.99
N GLN A 730 -26.69 -11.62 32.84
CA GLN A 730 -26.39 -10.85 31.63
C GLN A 730 -27.63 -10.08 31.14
N ARG A 731 -28.83 -10.66 31.24
CA ARG A 731 -30.08 -9.95 30.92
C ARG A 731 -30.29 -8.71 31.78
N ALA A 732 -30.02 -8.81 33.08
CA ALA A 732 -30.15 -7.65 33.97
C ALA A 732 -29.20 -6.53 33.54
N GLU A 733 -27.95 -6.86 33.21
CA GLU A 733 -26.98 -5.92 32.66
C GLU A 733 -27.44 -5.31 31.32
N VAL A 734 -27.92 -6.14 30.39
CA VAL A 734 -28.42 -5.68 29.09
C VAL A 734 -29.59 -4.70 29.26
N LEU A 735 -30.55 -5.01 30.14
CA LEU A 735 -31.70 -4.16 30.39
C LEU A 735 -31.33 -2.83 31.05
N ASP A 736 -30.26 -2.80 31.87
CA ASP A 736 -29.75 -1.59 32.52
C ASP A 736 -28.98 -0.70 31.53
N ARG A 737 -28.23 -1.31 30.61
CA ARG A 737 -27.38 -0.65 29.61
C ARG A 737 -28.00 -0.61 28.20
N LEU A 738 -29.33 -0.74 28.07
CA LEU A 738 -29.98 -0.92 26.77
C LEU A 738 -29.68 0.22 25.78
N GLY A 739 -29.50 1.45 26.29
CA GLY A 739 -29.13 2.63 25.50
C GLY A 739 -27.67 2.68 25.05
N GLU A 740 -26.83 1.72 25.45
CA GLU A 740 -25.41 1.65 25.08
C GLU A 740 -25.11 0.49 24.12
N LEU A 741 -26.00 -0.50 24.05
CA LEU A 741 -25.77 -1.79 23.39
C LEU A 741 -26.48 -1.89 22.03
N VAL A 742 -26.02 -2.81 21.19
CA VAL A 742 -26.75 -3.24 19.99
C VAL A 742 -27.53 -4.51 20.31
N VAL A 743 -28.85 -4.42 20.30
CA VAL A 743 -29.75 -5.53 20.60
C VAL A 743 -30.22 -6.16 19.30
N LYS A 744 -30.12 -7.49 19.21
CA LYS A 744 -30.45 -8.26 18.00
C LYS A 744 -31.34 -9.48 18.35
N PRO A 745 -32.39 -9.77 17.57
CA PRO A 745 -33.12 -11.02 17.71
C PRO A 745 -32.25 -12.18 17.22
N VAL A 746 -32.29 -13.33 17.90
CA VAL A 746 -31.49 -14.52 17.59
C VAL A 746 -31.79 -15.05 16.18
N ASP A 747 -33.06 -15.04 15.76
CA ASP A 747 -33.57 -15.57 14.49
C ASP A 747 -33.60 -14.56 13.33
N GLY A 748 -33.26 -13.29 13.55
CA GLY A 748 -33.40 -12.25 12.52
C GLY A 748 -32.36 -12.34 11.40
N TYR A 749 -32.81 -12.28 10.13
CA TYR A 749 -31.95 -12.14 8.95
C TYR A 749 -31.84 -10.67 8.50
N GLY A 750 -30.71 -10.29 7.89
CA GLY A 750 -30.59 -9.05 7.11
C GLY A 750 -30.77 -7.73 7.88
N GLY A 751 -30.61 -7.75 9.21
CA GLY A 751 -30.72 -6.55 10.05
C GLY A 751 -32.14 -6.16 10.47
N GLN A 752 -33.13 -7.03 10.27
CA GLN A 752 -34.49 -6.82 10.79
C GLN A 752 -34.53 -7.02 12.32
N GLY A 753 -35.24 -6.12 13.01
CA GLY A 753 -35.40 -6.15 14.47
C GLY A 753 -34.18 -5.70 15.30
N ILE A 754 -33.11 -5.19 14.66
CA ILE A 754 -31.94 -4.65 15.37
C ILE A 754 -32.27 -3.27 15.96
N VAL A 755 -31.96 -3.10 17.24
CA VAL A 755 -32.02 -1.81 17.94
C VAL A 755 -30.60 -1.39 18.30
N ILE A 756 -30.19 -0.20 17.83
CA ILE A 756 -28.89 0.41 18.16
C ILE A 756 -29.14 1.38 19.31
N GLY A 757 -28.77 0.98 20.52
CA GLY A 757 -29.13 1.69 21.75
C GLY A 757 -28.89 3.20 21.70
N PRO A 758 -27.69 3.67 21.31
CA PRO A 758 -27.38 5.10 21.26
C PRO A 758 -28.21 5.92 20.25
N ASP A 759 -28.70 5.28 19.19
CA ASP A 759 -29.50 5.92 18.15
C ASP A 759 -31.02 5.74 18.36
N ALA A 760 -31.41 4.88 19.30
CA ALA A 760 -32.80 4.52 19.54
C ALA A 760 -33.52 5.55 20.42
N THR A 761 -34.78 5.80 20.08
CA THR A 761 -35.68 6.61 20.91
C THR A 761 -36.02 5.90 22.21
N ARG A 762 -36.44 6.66 23.23
CA ARG A 762 -36.92 6.08 24.50
C ARG A 762 -38.07 5.08 24.31
N ALA A 763 -38.91 5.27 23.29
CA ALA A 763 -40.00 4.34 22.97
C ALA A 763 -39.46 3.03 22.41
N GLU A 764 -38.53 3.08 21.45
CA GLU A 764 -37.90 1.89 20.87
C GLU A 764 -37.12 1.09 21.92
N LEU A 765 -36.42 1.77 22.84
CA LEU A 765 -35.75 1.11 23.96
C LEU A 765 -36.74 0.44 24.92
N ALA A 766 -37.88 1.08 25.20
CA ALA A 766 -38.92 0.49 26.06
C ALA A 766 -39.55 -0.76 25.40
N ASP A 767 -39.81 -0.71 24.10
CA ASP A 767 -40.35 -1.83 23.32
C ASP A 767 -39.35 -2.99 23.27
N ALA A 768 -38.06 -2.71 23.02
CA ALA A 768 -37.00 -3.71 23.06
C ALA A 768 -36.88 -4.35 24.46
N ALA A 769 -36.91 -3.54 25.53
CA ALA A 769 -36.88 -4.06 26.89
C ALA A 769 -38.09 -4.94 27.22
N ALA A 770 -39.29 -4.58 26.73
CA ALA A 770 -40.48 -5.41 26.88
C ALA A 770 -40.36 -6.73 26.12
N ALA A 771 -39.85 -6.69 24.88
CA ALA A 771 -39.64 -7.88 24.05
C ALA A 771 -38.59 -8.83 24.67
N ILE A 772 -37.48 -8.32 25.20
CA ILE A 772 -36.46 -9.09 25.91
C ILE A 772 -37.05 -9.75 27.16
N ARG A 773 -37.85 -9.04 27.95
CA ARG A 773 -38.48 -9.62 29.15
C ARG A 773 -39.48 -10.72 28.80
N ALA A 774 -40.21 -10.56 27.69
CA ALA A 774 -41.21 -11.51 27.24
C ALA A 774 -40.60 -12.82 26.69
N ARG A 775 -39.49 -12.74 25.95
CA ARG A 775 -38.82 -13.90 25.35
C ARG A 775 -37.29 -13.75 25.42
N PRO A 776 -36.67 -13.87 26.59
CA PRO A 776 -35.25 -13.57 26.79
C PRO A 776 -34.29 -14.44 25.98
N ASP A 777 -34.68 -15.67 25.70
CA ASP A 777 -33.98 -16.63 24.84
C ASP A 777 -33.95 -16.24 23.35
N GLY A 778 -34.85 -15.35 22.92
CA GLY A 778 -34.92 -14.84 21.56
C GLY A 778 -34.01 -13.64 21.27
N TRP A 779 -33.21 -13.18 22.23
CA TRP A 779 -32.42 -11.94 22.09
C TRP A 779 -30.98 -12.09 22.55
N VAL A 780 -30.09 -11.38 21.85
CA VAL A 780 -28.70 -11.13 22.27
C VAL A 780 -28.43 -9.64 22.24
N ALA A 781 -27.46 -9.20 23.02
CA ALA A 781 -26.94 -7.85 22.96
C ALA A 781 -25.43 -7.88 22.72
N GLN A 782 -24.91 -6.90 22.00
CA GLN A 782 -23.48 -6.77 21.73
C GLN A 782 -23.01 -5.38 22.14
N GLU A 783 -21.75 -5.28 22.58
CA GLU A 783 -21.10 -3.99 22.72
C GLU A 783 -21.11 -3.25 21.37
N LEU A 784 -21.41 -1.95 21.39
CA LEU A 784 -21.35 -1.14 20.17
C LEU A 784 -19.89 -0.91 19.79
N VAL A 785 -19.47 -1.49 18.66
CA VAL A 785 -18.17 -1.17 18.07
C VAL A 785 -18.31 0.12 17.27
N GLN A 786 -17.56 1.14 17.67
CA GLN A 786 -17.38 2.36 16.87
C GLN A 786 -16.51 2.01 15.66
N LEU A 787 -17.16 1.87 14.50
CA LEU A 787 -16.52 1.46 13.25
C LEU A 787 -15.51 2.50 12.79
N SER A 788 -14.38 2.03 12.25
CA SER A 788 -13.45 2.85 11.50
C SER A 788 -14.17 3.51 10.32
N THR A 789 -13.68 4.68 9.93
CA THR A 789 -14.15 5.36 8.72
C THR A 789 -13.16 5.23 7.56
N HIS A 790 -13.68 5.41 6.36
CA HIS A 790 -12.88 5.49 5.14
C HIS A 790 -13.43 6.58 4.19
N PRO A 791 -12.55 7.31 3.48
CA PRO A 791 -12.95 8.35 2.52
C PRO A 791 -13.86 7.81 1.43
N THR A 792 -15.05 8.40 1.32
CA THR A 792 -16.06 8.00 0.33
C THR A 792 -16.50 9.23 -0.46
N PHE A 793 -16.53 9.13 -1.78
CA PHE A 793 -16.89 10.24 -2.65
C PHE A 793 -18.41 10.43 -2.67
N THR A 794 -18.86 11.66 -2.39
CA THR A 794 -20.29 11.99 -2.32
C THR A 794 -20.71 12.94 -3.44
N GLY A 795 -20.12 12.77 -4.63
CA GLY A 795 -20.40 13.55 -5.84
C GLY A 795 -19.66 14.88 -5.95
N SER A 796 -19.22 15.49 -4.84
CA SER A 796 -18.49 16.77 -4.83
C SER A 796 -17.24 16.79 -3.95
N ALA A 797 -17.21 15.99 -2.90
CA ALA A 797 -16.11 15.91 -1.94
C ALA A 797 -16.00 14.49 -1.38
N LEU A 798 -14.89 14.22 -0.68
CA LEU A 798 -14.76 13.02 0.13
C LEU A 798 -15.37 13.29 1.51
N GLN A 799 -16.06 12.29 2.05
CA GLN A 799 -16.59 12.32 3.40
C GLN A 799 -16.24 11.01 4.13
N PRO A 800 -15.99 11.06 5.45
CA PRO A 800 -15.80 9.85 6.23
C PRO A 800 -17.10 9.07 6.27
N ARG A 801 -17.00 7.76 6.03
CA ARG A 801 -18.10 6.81 6.14
C ARG A 801 -17.62 5.56 6.85
N ALA A 802 -18.45 5.04 7.75
CA ALA A 802 -18.16 3.78 8.42
C ALA A 802 -18.01 2.65 7.40
N VAL A 803 -17.01 1.80 7.61
CA VAL A 803 -16.73 0.66 6.74
C VAL A 803 -16.62 -0.64 7.53
N ASP A 804 -16.92 -1.74 6.84
CA ASP A 804 -16.59 -3.08 7.32
C ASP A 804 -15.90 -3.89 6.21
N LEU A 805 -15.47 -5.10 6.52
CA LEU A 805 -14.77 -5.99 5.61
C LEU A 805 -15.38 -7.39 5.65
N ARG A 806 -15.91 -7.89 4.54
CA ARG A 806 -16.25 -9.31 4.39
C ARG A 806 -15.12 -10.05 3.71
N VAL A 807 -14.52 -11.01 4.41
CA VAL A 807 -13.45 -11.87 3.87
C VAL A 807 -13.98 -13.28 3.66
N PHE A 808 -13.49 -13.95 2.62
CA PHE A 808 -13.91 -15.31 2.27
C PHE A 808 -12.80 -16.32 2.56
N ALA A 809 -13.19 -17.48 3.09
CA ALA A 809 -12.28 -18.61 3.28
C ALA A 809 -12.86 -19.86 2.61
N PHE A 810 -11.99 -20.61 1.93
CA PHE A 810 -12.34 -21.85 1.26
C PHE A 810 -11.74 -23.03 1.98
N GLN A 811 -12.57 -24.02 2.29
CA GLN A 811 -12.10 -25.24 2.90
C GLN A 811 -11.97 -26.34 1.85
N SER A 812 -10.74 -26.85 1.74
CA SER A 812 -10.42 -27.97 0.85
C SER A 812 -10.14 -29.23 1.68
N ARG A 813 -10.47 -30.40 1.14
CA ARG A 813 -10.02 -31.68 1.70
C ARG A 813 -8.64 -32.05 1.15
N VAL A 814 -7.76 -32.51 2.04
CA VAL A 814 -6.42 -33.01 1.72
C VAL A 814 -6.22 -34.32 2.51
N GLY A 815 -6.44 -35.45 1.84
CA GLY A 815 -6.52 -36.76 2.50
C GLY A 815 -7.65 -36.79 3.53
N ASP A 816 -7.34 -37.20 4.76
CA ASP A 816 -8.30 -37.26 5.87
C ASP A 816 -8.47 -35.92 6.61
N ARG A 817 -7.74 -34.88 6.21
CA ARG A 817 -7.74 -33.55 6.85
C ARG A 817 -8.40 -32.51 5.96
N THR A 818 -8.77 -31.39 6.57
CA THR A 818 -9.17 -30.18 5.84
C THR A 818 -8.10 -29.10 5.97
N ARG A 819 -7.96 -28.31 4.91
CA ARG A 819 -7.13 -27.11 4.85
C ARG A 819 -8.04 -25.92 4.58
N VAL A 820 -7.81 -24.81 5.26
CA VAL A 820 -8.54 -23.56 5.03
C VAL A 820 -7.59 -22.58 4.35
N ASP A 821 -8.00 -22.10 3.17
CA ASP A 821 -7.30 -21.06 2.42
C ASP A 821 -8.14 -19.79 2.43
N VAL A 822 -7.60 -18.71 2.98
CA VAL A 822 -8.26 -17.39 2.95
C VAL A 822 -8.07 -16.78 1.58
N ALA A 823 -9.18 -16.44 0.92
CA ALA A 823 -9.16 -15.88 -0.41
C ALA A 823 -8.62 -14.45 -0.36
N PRO A 824 -7.69 -14.05 -1.24
CA PRO A 824 -7.24 -12.66 -1.38
C PRO A 824 -8.29 -11.79 -2.08
N ALA A 825 -9.57 -12.02 -1.78
CA ALA A 825 -10.71 -11.25 -2.22
C ALA A 825 -11.53 -10.92 -0.97
N ALA A 826 -11.77 -9.63 -0.78
CA ALA A 826 -12.60 -9.14 0.30
C ALA A 826 -13.55 -8.07 -0.26
N LEU A 827 -14.75 -8.01 0.30
CA LEU A 827 -15.74 -7.00 -0.03
C LEU A 827 -15.80 -6.00 1.11
N SER A 828 -15.30 -4.79 0.88
CA SER A 828 -15.53 -3.68 1.80
C SER A 828 -16.92 -3.11 1.56
N ARG A 829 -17.73 -2.98 2.61
CA ARG A 829 -19.01 -2.29 2.55
C ARG A 829 -18.90 -0.96 3.25
N VAL A 830 -19.68 0.01 2.79
CA VAL A 830 -19.66 1.38 3.30
C VAL A 830 -21.07 1.82 3.67
N ALA A 831 -21.22 2.41 4.86
CA ALA A 831 -22.50 2.88 5.34
C ALA A 831 -22.93 4.18 4.63
N PRO A 832 -24.25 4.44 4.52
CA PRO A 832 -24.74 5.76 4.10
C PRO A 832 -24.38 6.84 5.13
N ALA A 833 -24.58 8.10 4.76
CA ALA A 833 -24.27 9.24 5.62
C ALA A 833 -24.95 9.13 6.99
N GLY A 834 -24.17 9.29 8.08
CA GLY A 834 -24.69 9.29 9.45
C GLY A 834 -25.14 7.93 9.99
N SER A 835 -24.87 6.83 9.28
CA SER A 835 -25.23 5.47 9.69
C SER A 835 -23.98 4.66 10.05
N LEU A 836 -24.09 3.80 11.07
CA LEU A 836 -23.14 2.71 11.33
C LEU A 836 -23.55 1.40 10.64
N VAL A 837 -24.73 1.36 10.01
CA VAL A 837 -25.24 0.18 9.31
C VAL A 837 -24.78 0.19 7.87
N VAL A 838 -23.83 -0.71 7.56
CA VAL A 838 -23.22 -0.92 6.24
C VAL A 838 -24.00 -1.86 5.32
N ASN A 839 -25.10 -2.46 5.80
CA ASN A 839 -25.87 -3.42 5.02
C ASN A 839 -26.56 -2.75 3.81
N SER A 840 -26.47 -3.39 2.64
CA SER A 840 -27.09 -2.94 1.39
C SER A 840 -28.61 -2.80 1.49
N SER A 841 -29.26 -3.57 2.39
CA SER A 841 -30.70 -3.45 2.67
C SER A 841 -31.11 -2.10 3.26
N ARG A 842 -30.15 -1.32 3.79
CA ARG A 842 -30.36 0.04 4.31
C ARG A 842 -29.58 1.10 3.55
N GLY A 843 -29.25 0.85 2.29
CA GLY A 843 -28.58 1.84 1.42
C GLY A 843 -27.06 1.88 1.55
N GLY A 844 -26.43 0.85 2.13
CA GLY A 844 -24.98 0.68 2.14
C GLY A 844 -24.40 0.41 0.74
N GLY A 845 -23.24 1.01 0.46
CA GLY A 845 -22.45 0.79 -0.74
C GLY A 845 -21.33 -0.23 -0.56
N ALA A 846 -20.49 -0.37 -1.58
CA ALA A 846 -19.27 -1.17 -1.55
C ALA A 846 -18.04 -0.38 -2.02
N LYS A 847 -16.87 -0.90 -1.70
CA LYS A 847 -15.56 -0.41 -2.16
C LYS A 847 -14.73 -1.58 -2.66
N ASP A 848 -13.90 -1.32 -3.68
CA ASP A 848 -12.80 -2.23 -4.00
C ASP A 848 -11.84 -2.32 -2.79
N THR A 849 -11.31 -3.51 -2.53
CA THR A 849 -10.38 -3.76 -1.42
C THR A 849 -9.04 -4.26 -1.94
N TRP A 850 -7.99 -3.48 -1.74
CA TRP A 850 -6.63 -3.76 -2.13
C TRP A 850 -5.88 -4.44 -0.98
N VAL A 851 -5.73 -5.75 -1.08
CA VAL A 851 -4.95 -6.55 -0.14
C VAL A 851 -3.48 -6.55 -0.56
N LEU A 852 -2.59 -6.06 0.30
CA LEU A 852 -1.15 -6.09 0.08
C LEU A 852 -0.55 -7.41 0.59
N ARG A 853 0.54 -7.86 -0.04
CA ARG A 853 1.34 -9.02 0.37
C ARG A 853 2.79 -8.66 0.58
#